data_AF-A0A1G5YXN5-F1
#
_entry.id   AF-A0A1G5YXN5-F1
#
_cell.length_a   1.000
_cell.length_b   1.000
_cell.length_c   1.000
_cell.angle_alpha   90.00
_cell.angle_beta   90.00
_cell.angle_gamma   90.00
#
_symmetry.space_group_name_H-M   'P 1'
#
loop_
_entity.id
_entity.type
_entity.pdbx_description
1 polymer ?
#
loop_
_entity_poly.entity_id
_entity_poly.type
_entity_poly.pdbx_seq_one_letter_code
_entity_poly.pdbx_strand_id
1 'polypeptide(L)'
;MSKMSLTSLIAEMHGKSLTCGWDAVVLYDQRKTNELLLQLYIERVNSENGYIEPMSMVAPWGEDAYKEYIHDLKLSAPRLSFENADPKLPAKTRLTMDMIGGMIVSAKKPPGGPFYISKLLKILPVGGPQLWMDQPVTKAQVNGLGEVLIDLANANNFKANFVLGELSMEKVGIRFKEYFQENIPADKKVFPLGRLDGELNGALTPQNFEVRLMKSAPNALMGDEQYGEGAVMLFITLKGGRDSSRFPDAQSPYLIPADGGGGKYTGTLLISNKVLVESILKPALESSIGKGLELTIIDKGQDLASTLQATAGGSQVGFDTTMYSYWYAPTQSQSFTNSRLEPFAYQFKWDVNAPSGLSLFYGAKGNLYIQWLASVSGQCKVPARNPDHDFGYQCKHWLQVLLEANVDPTSNHVALNNPIIEIIQTRVTFNGSAGHYWNEDGEAETKRHISDRVQFAIGGVIDNIQIPSIDVFTLRNLLFPGHNALHLTKAFVPGDLALFGEIDPLRTSAKLSPLNSTVEAGSGFQFDLTPMPSNVTWSARDIDGRVSLPEVISSSGYFTAPSQSQMPEGFLAIVVTARGTLDGAPVQSSALVSVLGSMVLTNPLYDSCDPGETKQLTAESLDGGALEWNILTPQWGSSLTPVSGEPTKRTYTAGGSSDRYTPFSLDKIEVRQTSNGQVGYIHVLIQNQAVTTPLRISEASDPDNGTVQFELRGTHGPVDPSRVTWKLLGGPGTFDESTGSYREPASVAPGSFIVVSGMVPDEFQDMLAVAAIPLPLSKYVELLEILNETVPPVDSSLPIPGNFRLEHNNYYPIQFQWSASNNAVKYRLYRWWVPIADITGTEYTSSVQGYNRFHLRAVDAAGQLSERTPYVYFYPPGYLSSEPGRSAGSGDEGG
;
A
#
# COMPACT_ATOMS: atom_id res chain seq x y z
N MET A 1 -15.69 -18.44 5.56
CA MET A 1 -16.07 -17.85 6.86
C MET A 1 -15.68 -16.38 6.83
N SER A 2 -16.58 -15.49 7.22
CA SER A 2 -16.28 -14.07 7.42
C SER A 2 -15.42 -13.87 8.67
N LYS A 3 -14.78 -12.70 8.82
CA LYS A 3 -14.02 -12.34 10.04
C LYS A 3 -14.91 -12.54 11.28
N MET A 4 -14.39 -13.21 12.30
CA MET A 4 -15.10 -13.46 13.55
C MET A 4 -15.13 -12.19 14.42
N SER A 5 -16.19 -11.98 15.20
CA SER A 5 -16.15 -10.96 16.27
C SER A 5 -15.03 -11.27 17.26
N LEU A 6 -14.53 -10.26 17.99
CA LEU A 6 -13.50 -10.48 19.02
C LEU A 6 -13.90 -11.59 20.00
N THR A 7 -15.12 -11.56 20.53
CA THR A 7 -15.63 -12.58 21.47
C THR A 7 -15.65 -13.97 20.85
N SER A 8 -16.08 -14.10 19.59
CA SER A 8 -16.11 -15.38 18.88
C SER A 8 -14.70 -15.90 18.60
N LEU A 9 -13.77 -15.03 18.24
CA LEU A 9 -12.37 -15.41 18.01
C LEU A 9 -11.70 -15.90 19.30
N ILE A 10 -11.89 -15.20 20.42
CA ILE A 10 -11.37 -15.64 21.73
C ILE A 10 -11.94 -17.01 22.11
N ALA A 11 -13.23 -17.25 21.87
CA ALA A 11 -13.84 -18.55 22.09
C ALA A 11 -13.25 -19.64 21.18
N GLU A 12 -12.97 -19.33 19.92
CA GLU A 12 -12.33 -20.26 18.98
C GLU A 12 -10.90 -20.64 19.42
N MET A 13 -10.17 -19.69 20.03
CA MET A 13 -8.81 -19.87 20.55
C MET A 13 -8.76 -20.66 21.87
N HIS A 14 -9.90 -20.93 22.51
CA HIS A 14 -9.96 -21.51 23.84
C HIS A 14 -9.24 -22.87 23.93
N GLY A 15 -8.23 -22.94 24.80
CA GLY A 15 -7.46 -24.14 25.08
C GLY A 15 -6.55 -24.58 23.93
N LYS A 16 -6.39 -23.74 22.90
CA LYS A 16 -5.59 -24.03 21.70
C LYS A 16 -4.36 -23.14 21.65
N SER A 17 -3.33 -23.64 20.97
CA SER A 17 -2.21 -22.84 20.49
C SER A 17 -2.33 -22.69 18.98
N LEU A 18 -2.44 -21.45 18.50
CA LEU A 18 -2.60 -21.12 17.09
C LEU A 18 -1.33 -20.54 16.45
N THR A 19 -0.20 -20.57 17.17
CA THR A 19 1.10 -20.12 16.64
C THR A 19 1.77 -21.15 15.73
N CYS A 20 1.17 -22.32 15.51
CA CYS A 20 1.75 -23.41 14.71
C CYS A 20 3.17 -23.82 15.17
N GLY A 21 3.43 -23.77 16.48
CA GLY A 21 4.73 -24.11 17.07
C GLY A 21 5.78 -23.01 17.00
N TRP A 22 5.47 -21.84 16.42
CA TRP A 22 6.30 -20.64 16.52
C TRP A 22 6.13 -19.97 17.88
N ASP A 23 7.13 -19.20 18.30
CA ASP A 23 7.16 -18.57 19.61
C ASP A 23 6.22 -17.35 19.69
N ALA A 24 6.13 -16.58 18.60
CA ALA A 24 5.18 -15.49 18.43
C ALA A 24 4.69 -15.37 16.99
N VAL A 25 3.49 -14.81 16.80
CA VAL A 25 2.93 -14.50 15.48
C VAL A 25 2.35 -13.10 15.48
N VAL A 26 2.73 -12.27 14.50
CA VAL A 26 2.15 -10.95 14.28
C VAL A 26 1.38 -10.94 12.97
N LEU A 27 0.18 -10.36 12.97
CA LEU A 27 -0.64 -10.19 11.78
C LEU A 27 -1.02 -8.73 11.60
N TYR A 28 -1.14 -8.30 10.35
CA TYR A 28 -1.76 -7.01 10.01
C TYR A 28 -2.53 -7.06 8.71
N ASP A 29 -3.61 -6.27 8.64
CA ASP A 29 -4.62 -6.40 7.59
C ASP A 29 -4.24 -5.70 6.28
N GLN A 30 -4.93 -6.08 5.20
CA GLN A 30 -4.78 -5.50 3.87
C GLN A 30 -5.02 -3.99 3.87
N ARG A 31 -6.05 -3.50 4.58
CA ARG A 31 -6.43 -2.08 4.57
C ARG A 31 -5.28 -1.22 5.04
N LYS A 32 -4.69 -1.56 6.18
CA LYS A 32 -3.53 -0.85 6.69
C LYS A 32 -2.33 -1.01 5.79
N THR A 33 -2.08 -2.22 5.28
CA THR A 33 -0.98 -2.45 4.34
C THR A 33 -1.05 -1.49 3.14
N ASN A 34 -2.25 -1.29 2.57
CA ASN A 34 -2.46 -0.38 1.45
C ASN A 34 -2.41 1.10 1.86
N GLU A 35 -2.85 1.46 3.08
CA GLU A 35 -2.67 2.81 3.63
C GLU A 35 -1.16 3.16 3.75
N LEU A 36 -0.35 2.21 4.25
CA LEU A 36 1.10 2.37 4.39
C LEU A 36 1.80 2.49 3.03
N LEU A 37 1.40 1.69 2.03
CA LEU A 37 1.93 1.79 0.67
C LEU A 37 1.60 3.12 0.01
N LEU A 38 0.39 3.65 0.24
CA LEU A 38 -0.01 4.97 -0.22
C LEU A 38 0.80 6.08 0.47
N GLN A 39 1.00 6.00 1.78
CA GLN A 39 1.84 6.95 2.52
C GLN A 39 3.27 6.95 1.97
N LEU A 40 3.88 5.78 1.78
CA LEU A 40 5.20 5.64 1.19
C LEU A 40 5.27 6.23 -0.23
N TYR A 41 4.25 5.99 -1.05
CA TYR A 41 4.15 6.57 -2.40
C TYR A 41 4.15 8.11 -2.34
N ILE A 42 3.38 8.71 -1.43
CA ILE A 42 3.31 10.17 -1.25
C ILE A 42 4.63 10.73 -0.70
N GLU A 43 5.22 10.06 0.29
CA GLU A 43 6.49 10.48 0.89
C GLU A 43 7.63 10.51 -0.13
N ARG A 44 7.64 9.56 -1.07
CA ARG A 44 8.65 9.50 -2.14
C ARG A 44 8.67 10.73 -3.03
N VAL A 45 7.51 11.37 -3.25
CA VAL A 45 7.40 12.63 -4.01
C VAL A 45 8.20 13.76 -3.35
N ASN A 46 8.31 13.72 -2.03
CA ASN A 46 9.03 14.71 -1.23
C ASN A 46 10.46 14.27 -0.88
N SER A 47 10.91 13.10 -1.34
CA SER A 47 12.22 12.52 -1.02
C SER A 47 13.25 12.75 -2.12
N GLU A 48 14.54 12.75 -1.77
CA GLU A 48 15.65 12.82 -2.72
C GLU A 48 15.70 11.62 -3.68
N ASN A 49 15.23 10.44 -3.23
CA ASN A 49 15.22 9.20 -4.01
C ASN A 49 14.10 9.18 -5.08
N GLY A 50 13.14 10.11 -5.01
CA GLY A 50 12.07 10.30 -5.98
C GLY A 50 11.03 9.16 -6.05
N TYR A 51 10.13 9.28 -7.02
CA TYR A 51 9.06 8.30 -7.32
C TYR A 51 9.33 7.61 -8.66
N ILE A 52 8.49 6.62 -9.02
CA ILE A 52 8.49 6.01 -10.36
C ILE A 52 7.98 7.06 -11.34
N GLU A 53 8.90 7.61 -12.15
CA GLU A 53 8.59 8.66 -13.11
C GLU A 53 7.61 8.19 -14.19
N PRO A 54 6.86 9.12 -14.81
CA PRO A 54 5.96 8.80 -15.92
C PRO A 54 6.68 8.03 -17.03
N MET A 55 6.06 6.94 -17.49
CA MET A 55 6.68 6.00 -18.41
C MET A 55 6.33 6.33 -19.86
N SER A 56 7.33 6.32 -20.74
CA SER A 56 7.15 6.44 -22.18
C SER A 56 7.79 5.26 -22.91
N MET A 57 7.05 4.62 -23.81
CA MET A 57 7.53 3.45 -24.57
C MET A 57 6.81 3.30 -25.91
N VAL A 58 7.45 2.60 -26.85
CA VAL A 58 6.88 2.25 -28.16
C VAL A 58 6.71 0.75 -28.26
N ALA A 59 5.55 0.33 -28.71
CA ALA A 59 5.16 -1.07 -28.60
C ALA A 59 4.55 -1.59 -29.94
N PRO A 60 5.39 -2.11 -30.87
CA PRO A 60 4.93 -2.60 -32.16
C PRO A 60 4.17 -3.93 -32.05
N TRP A 61 3.18 -4.18 -32.89
CA TRP A 61 2.46 -5.47 -32.95
C TRP A 61 1.77 -5.69 -34.30
N GLY A 62 1.23 -6.89 -34.50
CA GLY A 62 0.57 -7.28 -35.76
C GLY A 62 1.52 -7.27 -36.95
N GLU A 63 2.69 -7.93 -36.81
CA GLU A 63 3.75 -7.93 -37.83
C GLU A 63 4.21 -6.51 -38.22
N ASP A 64 4.40 -5.66 -37.22
CA ASP A 64 4.73 -4.24 -37.37
C ASP A 64 3.68 -3.42 -38.15
N ALA A 65 2.47 -3.94 -38.37
CA ALA A 65 1.37 -3.17 -38.95
C ALA A 65 0.78 -2.16 -37.96
N TYR A 66 1.00 -2.35 -36.65
CA TYR A 66 0.55 -1.44 -35.61
C TYR A 66 1.70 -1.02 -34.70
N LYS A 67 1.66 0.22 -34.22
CA LYS A 67 2.56 0.75 -33.21
C LYS A 67 1.78 1.53 -32.16
N GLU A 68 2.02 1.22 -30.90
CA GLU A 68 1.43 1.92 -29.77
C GLU A 68 2.49 2.79 -29.11
N TYR A 69 2.27 4.10 -29.11
CA TYR A 69 3.12 5.06 -28.42
C TYR A 69 2.46 5.41 -27.09
N ILE A 70 3.02 4.86 -26.02
CA ILE A 70 2.63 5.18 -24.66
C ILE A 70 3.51 6.36 -24.23
N HIS A 71 2.88 7.44 -23.81
CA HIS A 71 3.56 8.69 -23.48
C HIS A 71 3.13 9.17 -22.09
N ASP A 72 4.11 9.46 -21.23
CA ASP A 72 3.91 9.97 -19.87
C ASP A 72 2.90 9.16 -19.03
N LEU A 73 2.92 7.83 -19.16
CA LEU A 73 2.03 6.94 -18.42
C LEU A 73 2.35 6.96 -16.92
N LYS A 74 1.38 7.38 -16.12
CA LYS A 74 1.49 7.47 -14.67
C LYS A 74 0.78 6.30 -14.00
N LEU A 75 1.41 5.74 -12.98
CA LEU A 75 0.82 4.71 -12.14
C LEU A 75 0.45 5.26 -10.76
N SER A 76 -0.67 4.78 -10.21
CA SER A 76 -1.06 5.05 -8.83
C SER A 76 -0.20 4.29 -7.82
N ALA A 77 -0.40 4.58 -6.53
CA ALA A 77 0.22 3.82 -5.46
C ALA A 77 -0.11 2.32 -5.59
N PRO A 78 0.86 1.42 -5.34
CA PRO A 78 0.61 -0.01 -5.40
C PRO A 78 -0.40 -0.42 -4.32
N ARG A 79 -1.32 -1.30 -4.69
CA ARG A 79 -2.28 -1.92 -3.77
C ARG A 79 -2.16 -3.42 -3.81
N LEU A 80 -2.15 -4.03 -2.63
CA LEU A 80 -2.14 -5.47 -2.46
C LEU A 80 -3.55 -6.01 -2.26
N SER A 81 -3.81 -7.17 -2.86
CA SER A 81 -4.99 -7.99 -2.62
C SER A 81 -4.60 -9.47 -2.49
N PHE A 82 -5.29 -10.16 -1.59
CA PHE A 82 -4.86 -11.45 -1.05
C PHE A 82 -5.57 -12.64 -1.70
N GLU A 83 -6.24 -12.46 -2.85
CA GLU A 83 -6.97 -13.53 -3.54
C GLU A 83 -6.08 -14.70 -3.99
N ASN A 84 -4.77 -14.46 -4.11
CA ASN A 84 -3.77 -15.47 -4.45
C ASN A 84 -3.01 -16.02 -3.23
N ALA A 85 -3.33 -15.56 -2.02
CA ALA A 85 -2.64 -15.94 -0.80
C ALA A 85 -3.01 -17.36 -0.34
N ASP A 86 -1.99 -18.16 -0.02
CA ASP A 86 -2.11 -19.44 0.67
C ASP A 86 -1.06 -19.49 1.78
N PRO A 87 -1.44 -19.61 3.06
CA PRO A 87 -0.50 -19.59 4.18
C PRO A 87 0.47 -20.78 4.20
N LYS A 88 0.20 -21.86 3.46
CA LYS A 88 1.13 -23.01 3.31
C LYS A 88 2.22 -22.77 2.26
N LEU A 89 2.04 -21.82 1.36
CA LEU A 89 2.94 -21.54 0.25
C LEU A 89 3.81 -20.31 0.53
N PRO A 90 4.90 -20.10 -0.25
CA PRO A 90 5.64 -18.84 -0.20
C PRO A 90 4.73 -17.63 -0.37
N ALA A 91 4.98 -16.58 0.42
CA ALA A 91 4.14 -15.38 0.48
C ALA A 91 4.00 -14.69 -0.89
N LYS A 92 2.80 -14.76 -1.47
CA LYS A 92 2.47 -14.16 -2.77
C LYS A 92 1.08 -13.54 -2.78
N THR A 93 0.97 -12.32 -3.30
CA THR A 93 -0.26 -11.50 -3.37
C THR A 93 -0.44 -10.99 -4.80
N ARG A 94 -1.62 -10.47 -5.13
CA ARG A 94 -1.78 -9.62 -6.31
C ARG A 94 -1.40 -8.19 -5.95
N LEU A 95 -0.52 -7.60 -6.74
CA LEU A 95 -0.25 -6.17 -6.72
C LEU A 95 -0.94 -5.52 -7.92
N THR A 96 -1.67 -4.44 -7.67
CA THR A 96 -2.38 -3.65 -8.68
C THR A 96 -1.96 -2.19 -8.59
N MET A 97 -1.72 -1.58 -9.74
CA MET A 97 -1.49 -0.14 -9.91
C MET A 97 -2.43 0.35 -11.02
N ASP A 98 -3.20 1.39 -10.74
CA ASP A 98 -4.06 2.00 -11.76
C ASP A 98 -3.22 2.92 -12.64
N MET A 99 -3.57 2.98 -13.91
CA MET A 99 -3.04 3.97 -14.83
C MET A 99 -3.85 5.25 -14.67
N ILE A 100 -3.21 6.30 -14.14
CA ILE A 100 -3.89 7.52 -13.69
C ILE A 100 -3.61 8.75 -14.56
N GLY A 101 -2.69 8.65 -15.51
CA GLY A 101 -2.35 9.73 -16.42
C GLY A 101 -1.51 9.26 -17.59
N GLY A 102 -1.39 10.11 -18.61
CA GLY A 102 -0.66 9.83 -19.83
C GLY A 102 -1.56 9.69 -21.06
N MET A 103 -0.94 9.39 -22.19
CA MET A 103 -1.63 9.22 -23.48
C MET A 103 -1.12 7.96 -24.18
N ILE A 104 -2.02 7.24 -24.84
CA ILE A 104 -1.68 6.16 -25.76
C ILE A 104 -2.11 6.60 -27.15
N VAL A 105 -1.15 6.63 -28.07
CA VAL A 105 -1.35 6.97 -29.47
C VAL A 105 -1.14 5.71 -30.29
N SER A 106 -2.22 5.22 -30.89
CA SER A 106 -2.18 4.05 -31.77
C SER A 106 -1.96 4.48 -33.21
N ALA A 107 -1.04 3.80 -33.87
CA ALA A 107 -0.74 3.99 -35.26
C ALA A 107 -0.94 2.71 -36.04
N LYS A 108 -1.52 2.84 -37.24
CA LYS A 108 -1.80 1.73 -38.15
C LYS A 108 -1.11 1.97 -39.49
N LYS A 109 -0.55 0.91 -40.04
CA LYS A 109 -0.03 0.85 -41.41
C LYS A 109 -0.95 -0.04 -42.25
N PRO A 110 -1.82 0.53 -43.09
CA PRO A 110 -2.63 -0.26 -44.00
C PRO A 110 -1.73 -0.90 -45.09
N PRO A 111 -2.15 -2.03 -45.70
CA PRO A 111 -1.38 -2.65 -46.77
C PRO A 111 -1.08 -1.68 -47.91
N GLY A 112 0.20 -1.50 -48.24
CA GLY A 112 0.66 -0.59 -49.29
C GLY A 112 0.61 0.91 -48.95
N GLY A 113 0.18 1.29 -47.73
CA GLY A 113 0.11 2.68 -47.27
C GLY A 113 1.15 3.03 -46.20
N PRO A 114 1.25 4.32 -45.85
CA PRO A 114 2.10 4.79 -44.75
C PRO A 114 1.43 4.55 -43.38
N PHE A 115 2.21 4.69 -42.31
CA PHE A 115 1.60 4.81 -40.98
C PHE A 115 0.77 6.08 -40.87
N TYR A 116 -0.35 5.99 -40.17
CA TYR A 116 -1.13 7.14 -39.71
C TYR A 116 -1.62 6.89 -38.29
N ILE A 117 -1.96 7.96 -37.57
CA ILE A 117 -2.56 7.86 -36.23
C ILE A 117 -4.01 7.39 -36.41
N SER A 118 -4.29 6.19 -35.91
CA SER A 118 -5.59 5.57 -36.00
C SER A 118 -6.43 5.75 -34.73
N LYS A 119 -5.80 6.00 -33.57
CA LYS A 119 -6.51 6.17 -32.30
C LYS A 119 -5.74 7.05 -31.32
N LEU A 120 -6.45 7.89 -30.55
CA LEU A 120 -5.91 8.63 -29.40
C LEU A 120 -6.71 8.27 -28.15
N LEU A 121 -5.99 7.78 -27.14
CA LEU A 121 -6.51 7.39 -25.84
C LEU A 121 -5.84 8.23 -24.77
N LYS A 122 -6.63 8.92 -23.96
CA LYS A 122 -6.12 9.62 -22.79
C LYS A 122 -6.39 8.79 -21.55
N ILE A 123 -5.35 8.57 -20.76
CA ILE A 123 -5.45 7.85 -19.50
C ILE A 123 -5.85 8.85 -18.42
N LEU A 124 -6.88 8.48 -17.65
CA LEU A 124 -7.40 9.28 -16.55
C LEU A 124 -7.61 8.37 -15.33
N PRO A 125 -7.58 8.92 -14.10
CA PRO A 125 -7.63 8.12 -12.86
C PRO A 125 -8.91 7.32 -12.66
N VAL A 126 -10.02 7.76 -13.22
CA VAL A 126 -11.36 7.19 -12.99
C VAL A 126 -11.73 6.34 -14.20
N GLY A 127 -12.07 5.07 -13.97
CA GLY A 127 -12.32 4.10 -15.03
C GLY A 127 -11.07 3.75 -15.87
N GLY A 128 -9.89 4.22 -15.44
CA GLY A 128 -8.63 3.99 -16.13
C GLY A 128 -8.21 2.52 -16.16
N PRO A 129 -7.40 2.11 -17.14
CA PRO A 129 -6.83 0.77 -17.16
C PRO A 129 -5.96 0.51 -15.92
N GLN A 130 -5.73 -0.76 -15.62
CA GLN A 130 -4.95 -1.25 -14.50
C GLN A 130 -3.79 -2.11 -15.01
N LEU A 131 -2.66 -2.01 -14.31
CA LEU A 131 -1.56 -2.95 -14.39
C LEU A 131 -1.59 -3.80 -13.12
N TRP A 132 -1.60 -5.12 -13.26
CA TRP A 132 -1.51 -6.02 -12.12
C TRP A 132 -0.56 -7.18 -12.37
N MET A 133 -0.04 -7.72 -11.27
CA MET A 133 0.97 -8.77 -11.28
C MET A 133 0.87 -9.64 -10.02
N ASP A 134 1.43 -10.82 -10.10
CA ASP A 134 1.70 -11.66 -8.94
C ASP A 134 2.99 -11.14 -8.27
N GLN A 135 2.86 -10.67 -7.04
CA GLN A 135 3.95 -10.05 -6.29
C GLN A 135 4.34 -10.93 -5.09
N PRO A 136 5.57 -11.45 -5.06
CA PRO A 136 6.13 -12.03 -3.84
C PRO A 136 6.30 -10.97 -2.75
N VAL A 137 5.98 -11.34 -1.50
CA VAL A 137 6.34 -10.57 -0.31
C VAL A 137 7.53 -11.27 0.33
N THR A 138 8.65 -10.56 0.42
CA THR A 138 9.94 -11.17 0.76
C THR A 138 10.51 -10.59 2.05
N LYS A 139 11.35 -11.38 2.69
CA LYS A 139 12.23 -10.95 3.78
C LYS A 139 13.58 -10.58 3.19
N ALA A 140 14.03 -9.35 3.41
CA ALA A 140 15.39 -8.91 3.12
C ALA A 140 16.17 -8.72 4.43
N GLN A 141 17.44 -9.10 4.46
CA GLN A 141 18.32 -8.79 5.59
C GLN A 141 18.99 -7.43 5.34
N VAL A 142 18.59 -6.41 6.09
CA VAL A 142 19.19 -5.08 6.08
C VAL A 142 19.37 -4.64 7.53
N ASN A 143 20.62 -4.55 8.01
CA ASN A 143 21.01 -4.14 9.38
C ASN A 143 19.98 -4.50 10.49
N GLY A 144 19.93 -5.75 10.95
CA GLY A 144 18.96 -6.23 11.94
C GLY A 144 18.49 -7.66 11.66
N LEU A 145 17.30 -8.03 12.14
CA LEU A 145 16.69 -9.36 11.85
C LEU A 145 16.13 -9.44 10.43
N GLY A 146 15.66 -8.31 9.89
CA GLY A 146 15.23 -8.18 8.50
C GLY A 146 14.03 -7.23 8.31
N GLU A 147 13.79 -6.91 7.05
CA GLU A 147 12.69 -6.08 6.55
C GLU A 147 11.76 -6.93 5.69
N VAL A 148 10.46 -6.70 5.84
CA VAL A 148 9.41 -7.24 5.00
C VAL A 148 9.16 -6.24 3.89
N LEU A 149 9.32 -6.65 2.64
CA LEU A 149 9.18 -5.76 1.49
C LEU A 149 8.58 -6.49 0.28
N ILE A 150 8.04 -5.69 -0.63
CA ILE A 150 7.78 -6.10 -2.01
C ILE A 150 8.84 -5.48 -2.91
N ASP A 151 9.22 -6.20 -3.96
CA ASP A 151 10.15 -5.73 -4.97
C ASP A 151 9.58 -6.06 -6.35
N LEU A 152 9.29 -5.02 -7.14
CA LEU A 152 8.73 -5.16 -8.48
C LEU A 152 9.66 -5.95 -9.43
N ALA A 153 10.97 -6.02 -9.14
CA ALA A 153 11.90 -6.85 -9.91
C ALA A 153 11.59 -8.35 -9.81
N ASN A 154 10.98 -8.78 -8.70
CA ASN A 154 10.65 -10.17 -8.42
C ASN A 154 9.20 -10.53 -8.80
N ALA A 155 8.43 -9.58 -9.31
CA ALA A 155 7.06 -9.80 -9.76
C ALA A 155 7.00 -10.69 -11.01
N ASN A 156 5.88 -11.39 -11.18
CA ASN A 156 5.60 -12.20 -12.37
C ASN A 156 4.12 -12.10 -12.78
N ASN A 157 3.76 -12.75 -13.89
CA ASN A 157 2.39 -12.78 -14.41
C ASN A 157 1.79 -11.37 -14.61
N PHE A 158 2.59 -10.44 -15.14
CA PHE A 158 2.12 -9.09 -15.46
C PHE A 158 0.97 -9.15 -16.47
N LYS A 159 -0.08 -8.39 -16.19
CA LYS A 159 -1.25 -8.22 -17.05
C LYS A 159 -1.71 -6.77 -17.00
N ALA A 160 -2.21 -6.27 -18.12
CA ALA A 160 -2.86 -4.97 -18.14
C ALA A 160 -4.12 -5.01 -19.00
N ASN A 161 -5.19 -4.35 -18.58
CA ASN A 161 -6.51 -4.39 -19.23
C ASN A 161 -6.75 -3.24 -20.23
N PHE A 162 -5.70 -2.65 -20.80
CA PHE A 162 -5.87 -1.75 -21.93
C PHE A 162 -5.85 -2.54 -23.24
N VAL A 163 -6.86 -2.31 -24.07
CA VAL A 163 -7.02 -3.01 -25.35
C VAL A 163 -6.13 -2.35 -26.40
N LEU A 164 -5.02 -3.01 -26.74
CA LEU A 164 -4.20 -2.70 -27.91
C LEU A 164 -4.57 -3.63 -29.06
N GLY A 165 -5.68 -3.33 -29.73
CA GLY A 165 -6.25 -4.16 -30.79
C GLY A 165 -6.49 -5.61 -30.34
N GLU A 166 -5.80 -6.56 -30.96
CA GLU A 166 -5.95 -8.01 -30.68
C GLU A 166 -4.95 -8.54 -29.64
N LEU A 167 -4.13 -7.68 -29.03
CA LEU A 167 -3.17 -8.12 -28.01
C LEU A 167 -3.89 -8.59 -26.74
N SER A 168 -3.50 -9.78 -26.27
CA SER A 168 -3.93 -10.26 -24.96
C SER A 168 -3.31 -9.42 -23.84
N MET A 169 -4.03 -9.30 -22.72
CA MET A 169 -3.57 -8.58 -21.52
C MET A 169 -2.17 -9.05 -21.05
N GLU A 170 -1.82 -10.31 -21.28
CA GLU A 170 -0.53 -10.91 -20.94
C GLU A 170 0.61 -10.41 -21.82
N LYS A 171 0.41 -10.34 -23.15
CA LYS A 171 1.42 -9.79 -24.07
C LYS A 171 1.71 -8.33 -23.76
N VAL A 172 0.66 -7.59 -23.39
CA VAL A 172 0.78 -6.21 -22.96
C VAL A 172 1.53 -6.11 -21.63
N GLY A 173 1.19 -6.94 -20.65
CA GLY A 173 1.85 -6.97 -19.34
C GLY A 173 3.36 -7.30 -19.41
N ILE A 174 3.78 -8.18 -20.32
CA ILE A 174 5.22 -8.50 -20.53
C ILE A 174 6.04 -7.24 -20.83
N ARG A 175 5.48 -6.28 -21.58
CA ARG A 175 6.18 -5.03 -21.91
C ARG A 175 6.44 -4.16 -20.69
N PHE A 176 5.51 -4.13 -19.72
CA PHE A 176 5.73 -3.44 -18.45
C PHE A 176 6.80 -4.12 -17.62
N LYS A 177 6.85 -5.46 -17.65
CA LYS A 177 7.91 -6.21 -16.99
C LYS A 177 9.28 -5.82 -17.54
N GLU A 178 9.43 -5.83 -18.87
CA GLU A 178 10.67 -5.43 -19.55
C GLU A 178 11.03 -3.96 -19.23
N TYR A 179 10.05 -3.06 -19.33
CA TYR A 179 10.26 -1.65 -19.02
C TYR A 179 10.74 -1.43 -17.57
N PHE A 180 10.09 -2.08 -16.59
CA PHE A 180 10.52 -2.02 -15.21
C PHE A 180 11.94 -2.55 -15.05
N GLN A 181 12.29 -3.67 -15.68
CA GLN A 181 13.62 -4.25 -15.57
C GLN A 181 14.71 -3.32 -16.12
N GLU A 182 14.48 -2.72 -17.29
CA GLU A 182 15.50 -1.96 -18.04
C GLU A 182 15.60 -0.49 -17.63
N ASN A 183 14.47 0.15 -17.27
CA ASN A 183 14.40 1.61 -17.18
C ASN A 183 14.19 2.15 -15.75
N ILE A 184 13.72 1.32 -14.80
CA ILE A 184 13.49 1.78 -13.43
C ILE A 184 14.69 1.41 -12.52
N PRO A 185 15.26 2.38 -11.77
CA PRO A 185 16.27 2.12 -10.75
C PRO A 185 15.83 1.12 -9.67
N ALA A 186 16.78 0.36 -9.10
CA ALA A 186 16.47 -0.72 -8.15
C ALA A 186 15.79 -0.23 -6.85
N ASP A 187 16.24 0.89 -6.31
CA ASP A 187 15.70 1.54 -5.12
C ASP A 187 14.25 2.02 -5.29
N LYS A 188 13.87 2.39 -6.52
CA LYS A 188 12.49 2.80 -6.86
C LYS A 188 11.53 1.61 -7.02
N LYS A 189 12.02 0.36 -7.12
CA LYS A 189 11.22 -0.87 -7.28
C LYS A 189 10.81 -1.53 -5.96
N VAL A 190 11.52 -1.21 -4.88
CA VAL A 190 11.33 -1.81 -3.56
C VAL A 190 10.29 -1.00 -2.80
N PHE A 191 9.34 -1.64 -2.11
CA PHE A 191 8.43 -0.98 -1.17
C PHE A 191 8.45 -1.74 0.16
N PRO A 192 9.05 -1.18 1.22
CA PRO A 192 9.01 -1.79 2.54
C PRO A 192 7.60 -1.78 3.11
N LEU A 193 7.24 -2.88 3.77
CA LEU A 193 5.97 -3.06 4.47
C LEU A 193 6.15 -3.04 5.98
N GLY A 194 7.34 -3.37 6.49
CA GLY A 194 7.66 -3.28 7.91
C GLY A 194 9.02 -3.88 8.23
N ARG A 195 9.63 -3.48 9.34
CA ARG A 195 10.95 -3.95 9.77
C ARG A 195 10.93 -4.48 11.19
N LEU A 196 11.60 -5.61 11.42
CA LEU A 196 11.77 -6.18 12.75
C LEU A 196 13.21 -5.92 13.23
N ASP A 197 13.34 -5.20 14.34
CA ASP A 197 14.64 -4.95 14.98
C ASP A 197 14.91 -5.94 16.12
N GLY A 198 16.18 -6.29 16.29
CA GLY A 198 16.64 -7.29 17.26
C GLY A 198 17.05 -6.72 18.62
N GLU A 199 16.43 -5.63 19.08
CA GLU A 199 16.78 -5.03 20.38
C GLU A 199 16.61 -6.03 21.54
N LEU A 200 17.51 -5.95 22.52
CA LEU A 200 17.60 -6.90 23.64
C LEU A 200 16.42 -6.75 24.60
N ASN A 201 15.39 -7.59 24.44
CA ASN A 201 14.22 -7.65 25.33
C ASN A 201 14.12 -9.03 26.02
N GLY A 202 15.20 -9.44 26.70
CA GLY A 202 15.24 -10.68 27.47
C GLY A 202 14.83 -11.92 26.65
N ALA A 203 13.85 -12.67 27.14
CA ALA A 203 13.30 -13.86 26.49
C ALA A 203 12.46 -13.55 25.23
N LEU A 204 11.97 -12.31 25.08
CA LEU A 204 11.15 -11.88 23.95
C LEU A 204 11.98 -11.23 22.83
N THR A 205 13.30 -11.36 22.88
CA THR A 205 14.20 -10.93 21.80
C THR A 205 13.99 -11.82 20.58
N PRO A 206 13.56 -11.29 19.42
CA PRO A 206 13.40 -12.11 18.23
C PRO A 206 14.77 -12.51 17.63
N GLN A 207 14.84 -13.68 17.00
CA GLN A 207 16.05 -14.26 16.41
C GLN A 207 15.88 -14.62 14.93
N ASN A 208 14.68 -15.04 14.55
CA ASN A 208 14.33 -15.33 13.18
C ASN A 208 12.86 -15.00 12.96
N PHE A 209 12.48 -14.81 11.69
CA PHE A 209 11.09 -14.75 11.31
C PHE A 209 10.86 -15.21 9.86
N GLU A 210 9.65 -15.68 9.60
CA GLU A 210 9.12 -16.10 8.30
C GLU A 210 7.86 -15.30 7.95
N VAL A 211 7.67 -15.02 6.66
CA VAL A 211 6.50 -14.26 6.17
C VAL A 211 5.55 -15.21 5.45
N ARG A 212 4.26 -15.16 5.79
CA ARG A 212 3.17 -15.85 5.08
C ARG A 212 1.98 -14.90 4.90
N LEU A 213 1.09 -15.22 3.98
CA LEU A 213 -0.10 -14.42 3.69
C LEU A 213 -1.35 -15.28 3.83
N MET A 214 -2.45 -14.68 4.23
CA MET A 214 -3.72 -15.37 4.43
C MET A 214 -4.90 -14.53 3.95
N LYS A 215 -5.89 -15.19 3.33
CA LYS A 215 -7.20 -14.60 2.99
C LYS A 215 -8.05 -14.42 4.25
N SER A 216 -8.82 -13.33 4.33
CA SER A 216 -9.81 -13.20 5.41
C SER A 216 -10.97 -14.19 5.24
N ALA A 217 -11.38 -14.42 3.99
CA ALA A 217 -12.41 -15.38 3.60
C ALA A 217 -11.88 -16.31 2.50
N PRO A 218 -11.60 -17.59 2.80
CA PRO A 218 -10.93 -18.50 1.85
C PRO A 218 -11.74 -18.80 0.58
N ASN A 219 -13.07 -18.71 0.67
CA ASN A 219 -13.99 -19.05 -0.42
C ASN A 219 -14.59 -17.81 -1.10
N ALA A 220 -14.12 -16.59 -0.77
CA ALA A 220 -14.63 -15.38 -1.39
C ALA A 220 -14.30 -15.38 -2.90
N LEU A 221 -15.28 -15.05 -3.72
CA LEU A 221 -15.20 -14.96 -5.17
C LEU A 221 -15.23 -13.51 -5.63
N MET A 222 -14.77 -13.27 -6.86
CA MET A 222 -14.78 -11.93 -7.44
C MET A 222 -16.21 -11.37 -7.45
N GLY A 223 -16.41 -10.20 -6.83
CA GLY A 223 -17.71 -9.58 -6.62
C GLY A 223 -18.22 -9.65 -5.17
N ASP A 224 -17.68 -10.55 -4.35
CA ASP A 224 -17.94 -10.57 -2.91
C ASP A 224 -17.22 -9.39 -2.23
N GLU A 225 -17.83 -8.82 -1.19
CA GLU A 225 -17.27 -7.70 -0.41
C GLU A 225 -15.91 -8.05 0.22
N GLN A 226 -15.71 -9.30 0.63
CA GLN A 226 -14.47 -9.77 1.25
C GLN A 226 -13.42 -10.25 0.24
N TYR A 227 -13.69 -10.17 -1.06
CA TYR A 227 -12.73 -10.60 -2.08
C TYR A 227 -11.47 -9.74 -2.06
N GLY A 228 -10.30 -10.39 -2.01
CA GLY A 228 -9.01 -9.70 -1.94
C GLY A 228 -8.62 -9.25 -0.52
N GLU A 229 -9.49 -9.36 0.47
CA GLU A 229 -9.12 -9.10 1.86
C GLU A 229 -8.20 -10.19 2.43
N GLY A 230 -7.24 -9.78 3.26
CA GLY A 230 -6.30 -10.71 3.89
C GLY A 230 -5.39 -10.06 4.90
N ALA A 231 -4.35 -10.79 5.29
CA ALA A 231 -3.33 -10.34 6.24
C ALA A 231 -1.94 -10.80 5.83
N VAL A 232 -0.95 -9.96 6.14
CA VAL A 232 0.46 -10.36 6.23
C VAL A 232 0.70 -10.95 7.62
N MET A 233 1.38 -12.09 7.67
CA MET A 233 1.67 -12.82 8.91
C MET A 233 3.17 -13.00 9.06
N LEU A 234 3.69 -12.62 10.24
CA LEU A 234 5.08 -12.76 10.63
C LEU A 234 5.16 -13.82 11.72
N PHE A 235 5.79 -14.94 11.40
CA PHE A 235 6.02 -16.03 12.34
C PHE A 235 7.42 -15.88 12.91
N ILE A 236 7.54 -15.75 14.22
CA ILE A 236 8.75 -15.27 14.88
C ILE A 236 9.28 -16.35 15.83
N THR A 237 10.58 -16.59 15.77
CA THR A 237 11.34 -17.39 16.74
C THR A 237 12.04 -16.45 17.71
N LEU A 238 11.87 -16.69 19.00
CA LEU A 238 12.41 -15.90 20.09
C LEU A 238 13.72 -16.51 20.61
N LYS A 239 14.43 -15.75 21.44
CA LYS A 239 15.71 -16.17 22.03
C LYS A 239 15.55 -17.47 22.84
N GLY A 240 16.27 -18.51 22.40
CA GLY A 240 16.22 -19.84 23.02
C GLY A 240 15.12 -20.75 22.46
N GLY A 241 14.30 -20.24 21.55
CA GLY A 241 13.31 -20.98 20.79
C GLY A 241 13.89 -21.77 19.63
N ARG A 242 13.00 -22.39 18.84
CA ARG A 242 13.36 -23.14 17.63
C ARG A 242 12.37 -22.82 16.52
N ASP A 243 12.88 -22.68 15.31
CA ASP A 243 12.05 -22.49 14.12
C ASP A 243 11.06 -23.67 13.96
N SER A 244 9.82 -23.33 13.62
CA SER A 244 8.81 -24.31 13.23
C SER A 244 8.75 -24.41 11.71
N SER A 245 8.47 -25.62 11.19
CA SER A 245 8.18 -25.82 9.77
C SER A 245 6.68 -25.80 9.46
N ARG A 246 5.84 -25.59 10.48
CA ARG A 246 4.38 -25.61 10.34
C ARG A 246 3.84 -24.20 10.12
N PHE A 247 2.81 -24.12 9.29
CA PHE A 247 2.05 -22.90 9.01
C PHE A 247 0.55 -23.22 8.98
N PRO A 248 -0.31 -22.21 9.17
CA PRO A 248 -1.75 -22.35 8.98
C PRO A 248 -2.09 -22.83 7.57
N ASP A 249 -3.32 -23.29 7.40
CA ASP A 249 -3.91 -23.59 6.09
C ASP A 249 -5.07 -22.65 5.75
N ALA A 250 -5.62 -22.79 4.55
CA ALA A 250 -6.72 -21.95 4.10
C ALA A 250 -8.00 -22.06 4.96
N GLN A 251 -8.18 -23.12 5.76
CA GLN A 251 -9.33 -23.30 6.64
C GLN A 251 -9.07 -22.88 8.09
N SER A 252 -7.83 -22.52 8.41
CA SER A 252 -7.45 -22.05 9.73
C SER A 252 -8.17 -20.73 10.07
N PRO A 253 -8.39 -20.43 11.36
CA PRO A 253 -9.05 -19.19 11.76
C PRO A 253 -8.26 -17.95 11.33
N TYR A 254 -8.94 -16.95 10.79
CA TYR A 254 -8.34 -15.64 10.51
C TYR A 254 -8.22 -14.83 11.81
N LEU A 255 -6.99 -14.54 12.23
CA LEU A 255 -6.67 -14.09 13.60
C LEU A 255 -6.77 -12.57 13.81
N ILE A 256 -7.39 -11.82 12.89
CA ILE A 256 -7.74 -10.41 13.10
C ILE A 256 -9.26 -10.31 13.26
N PRO A 257 -9.77 -9.81 14.40
CA PRO A 257 -11.20 -9.68 14.65
C PRO A 257 -11.91 -8.79 13.64
N ALA A 258 -13.20 -9.04 13.42
CA ALA A 258 -14.09 -8.11 12.75
C ALA A 258 -14.24 -6.83 13.59
N ASP A 259 -14.20 -5.68 12.92
CA ASP A 259 -14.30 -4.35 13.52
C ASP A 259 -15.52 -3.55 13.00
N GLY A 260 -16.37 -4.19 12.19
CA GLY A 260 -17.56 -3.56 11.60
C GLY A 260 -17.25 -2.47 10.58
N GLY A 261 -16.07 -2.50 9.95
CA GLY A 261 -15.64 -1.51 8.96
C GLY A 261 -14.96 -0.28 9.56
N GLY A 262 -14.89 -0.15 10.89
CA GLY A 262 -14.21 0.95 11.60
C GLY A 262 -12.91 0.48 12.25
N GLY A 263 -11.80 1.18 12.00
CA GLY A 263 -10.38 0.77 12.15
C GLY A 263 -9.83 0.25 13.49
N LYS A 264 -10.65 -0.28 14.41
CA LYS A 264 -10.25 -0.73 15.75
C LYS A 264 -9.28 -1.90 15.76
N TYR A 265 -9.37 -2.80 14.77
CA TYR A 265 -8.54 -4.00 14.68
C TYR A 265 -7.91 -4.12 13.30
N THR A 266 -6.67 -3.65 13.17
CA THR A 266 -5.85 -3.81 11.97
C THR A 266 -4.61 -4.65 12.21
N GLY A 267 -4.38 -5.10 13.45
CA GLY A 267 -3.33 -6.07 13.75
C GLY A 267 -3.53 -6.88 15.04
N THR A 268 -2.78 -7.99 15.11
CA THR A 268 -2.81 -8.97 16.19
C THR A 268 -1.38 -9.40 16.52
N LEU A 269 -1.07 -9.57 17.81
CA LEU A 269 0.15 -10.22 18.30
C LEU A 269 -0.25 -11.43 19.17
N LEU A 270 0.24 -12.60 18.83
CA LEU A 270 0.15 -13.81 19.65
C LEU A 270 1.52 -14.14 20.21
N ILE A 271 1.61 -14.37 21.53
CA ILE A 271 2.74 -15.03 22.17
C ILE A 271 2.30 -16.44 22.52
N SER A 272 3.06 -17.44 22.06
CA SER A 272 2.68 -18.84 22.20
C SER A 272 2.45 -19.23 23.65
N ASN A 273 1.49 -20.12 23.87
CA ASN A 273 1.24 -20.74 25.16
C ASN A 273 2.53 -21.33 25.77
N LYS A 274 3.38 -21.94 24.94
CA LYS A 274 4.65 -22.50 25.37
C LYS A 274 5.55 -21.43 25.98
N VAL A 275 5.79 -20.32 25.29
CA VAL A 275 6.62 -19.22 25.80
C VAL A 275 6.00 -18.66 27.09
N LEU A 276 4.69 -18.43 27.09
CA LEU A 276 3.97 -17.91 28.25
C LEU A 276 4.12 -18.83 29.48
N VAL A 277 3.88 -20.12 29.32
CA VAL A 277 3.87 -21.08 30.43
C VAL A 277 5.28 -21.45 30.87
N GLU A 278 6.17 -21.77 29.94
CA GLU A 278 7.52 -22.27 30.20
C GLU A 278 8.49 -21.16 30.61
N SER A 279 8.48 -20.04 29.89
CA SER A 279 9.51 -18.99 30.05
C SER A 279 9.07 -17.87 30.99
N ILE A 280 7.76 -17.67 31.19
CA ILE A 280 7.23 -16.56 31.99
C ILE A 280 6.59 -17.06 33.28
N LEU A 281 5.52 -17.87 33.19
CA LEU A 281 4.72 -18.24 34.36
C LEU A 281 5.41 -19.24 35.28
N LYS A 282 5.98 -20.33 34.74
CA LYS A 282 6.67 -21.34 35.55
C LYS A 282 7.75 -20.74 36.46
N PRO A 283 8.79 -20.04 35.96
CA PRO A 283 9.84 -19.50 36.82
C PRO A 283 9.32 -18.44 37.79
N ALA A 284 8.35 -17.62 37.37
CA ALA A 284 7.73 -16.62 38.24
C ALA A 284 6.97 -17.26 39.42
N LEU A 285 6.19 -18.31 39.16
CA LEU A 285 5.43 -19.01 40.20
C LEU A 285 6.36 -19.78 41.16
N GLU A 286 7.35 -20.53 40.64
CA GLU A 286 8.32 -21.25 41.47
C GLU A 286 9.08 -20.30 42.40
N SER A 287 9.52 -19.15 41.88
CA SER A 287 10.25 -18.16 42.67
C SER A 287 9.37 -17.42 43.68
N SER A 288 8.16 -17.04 43.28
CA SER A 288 7.31 -16.15 44.09
C SER A 288 6.54 -16.90 45.18
N ILE A 289 5.94 -18.05 44.86
CA ILE A 289 5.33 -18.93 45.87
C ILE A 289 6.41 -19.54 46.78
N GLY A 290 7.54 -19.93 46.19
CA GLY A 290 8.67 -20.51 46.91
C GLY A 290 8.32 -21.83 47.60
N LYS A 291 8.87 -22.05 48.80
CA LYS A 291 8.65 -23.26 49.62
C LYS A 291 8.98 -24.58 48.89
N GLY A 292 10.00 -24.53 48.03
CA GLY A 292 10.44 -25.68 47.23
C GLY A 292 9.42 -26.13 46.17
N LEU A 293 8.53 -25.22 45.73
CA LEU A 293 7.64 -25.48 44.60
C LEU A 293 8.47 -25.80 43.36
N GLU A 294 8.16 -26.94 42.74
CA GLU A 294 8.66 -27.32 41.42
C GLU A 294 7.46 -27.64 40.54
N LEU A 295 7.44 -27.07 39.34
CA LEU A 295 6.36 -27.21 38.35
C LEU A 295 6.86 -27.97 37.13
N THR A 296 6.04 -28.87 36.62
CA THR A 296 6.27 -29.52 35.31
C THR A 296 5.22 -29.07 34.30
N ILE A 297 5.64 -29.00 33.04
CA ILE A 297 4.73 -28.78 31.92
C ILE A 297 4.00 -30.07 31.63
N ILE A 298 2.69 -29.97 31.50
CA ILE A 298 1.82 -31.02 31.02
C ILE A 298 1.41 -30.65 29.60
N ASP A 299 2.13 -31.25 28.64
CA ASP A 299 1.84 -31.12 27.21
C ASP A 299 0.55 -31.88 26.90
N LYS A 300 -0.40 -31.17 26.27
CA LYS A 300 -1.70 -31.71 25.88
C LYS A 300 -1.75 -32.10 24.40
N GLY A 301 -0.69 -31.84 23.64
CA GLY A 301 -0.61 -32.04 22.21
C GLY A 301 -0.20 -30.76 21.49
N GLN A 302 0.24 -30.91 20.23
CA GLN A 302 0.94 -29.85 19.51
C GLN A 302 0.17 -28.54 19.30
N ASP A 303 -1.17 -28.60 19.27
CA ASP A 303 -2.04 -27.43 19.03
C ASP A 303 -2.95 -27.14 20.23
N LEU A 304 -2.68 -27.79 21.38
CA LEU A 304 -3.42 -27.59 22.62
C LEU A 304 -2.55 -26.83 23.62
N ALA A 305 -3.19 -25.93 24.36
CA ALA A 305 -2.53 -25.16 25.38
C ALA A 305 -2.02 -26.10 26.49
N SER A 306 -0.72 -26.04 26.76
CA SER A 306 -0.06 -26.73 27.85
C SER A 306 -0.44 -26.13 29.20
N THR A 307 -0.30 -26.94 30.24
CA THR A 307 -0.66 -26.59 31.63
C THR A 307 0.51 -26.87 32.58
N LEU A 308 0.46 -26.40 33.82
CA LEU A 308 1.46 -26.71 34.84
C LEU A 308 0.86 -27.53 35.96
N GLN A 309 1.66 -28.45 36.51
CA GLN A 309 1.34 -29.18 37.74
C GLN A 309 2.55 -29.20 38.66
N ALA A 310 2.31 -29.08 39.96
CA ALA A 310 3.37 -29.16 40.95
C ALA A 310 3.85 -30.61 41.14
N THR A 311 5.15 -30.82 41.12
CA THR A 311 5.80 -32.11 41.41
C THR A 311 6.37 -32.18 42.83
N ALA A 312 6.64 -31.01 43.43
CA ALA A 312 7.19 -30.88 44.77
C ALA A 312 6.74 -29.58 45.46
N GLY A 313 7.15 -29.43 46.72
CA GLY A 313 6.96 -28.21 47.52
C GLY A 313 5.84 -28.32 48.57
N GLY A 314 5.92 -27.43 49.54
CA GLY A 314 5.02 -27.37 50.69
C GLY A 314 5.67 -26.72 51.91
N SER A 315 4.92 -26.56 52.99
CA SER A 315 5.44 -26.01 54.24
C SER A 315 4.77 -26.65 55.46
N GLN A 316 5.40 -26.44 56.61
CA GLN A 316 4.81 -26.74 57.90
C GLN A 316 4.10 -25.49 58.43
N VAL A 317 2.91 -25.70 58.99
CA VAL A 317 2.16 -24.69 59.74
C VAL A 317 2.37 -25.00 61.22
N GLY A 318 2.89 -24.03 61.96
CA GLY A 318 3.09 -24.16 63.41
C GLY A 318 1.76 -24.30 64.16
N PHE A 319 1.85 -24.72 65.43
CA PHE A 319 0.68 -24.88 66.29
C PHE A 319 -0.08 -23.55 66.46
N ASP A 320 -1.37 -23.65 66.75
CA ASP A 320 -2.24 -22.51 67.07
C ASP A 320 -3.23 -22.92 68.17
N THR A 321 -3.86 -21.98 68.84
CA THR A 321 -4.80 -22.28 69.93
C THR A 321 -6.00 -21.34 69.90
N THR A 322 -7.19 -21.91 70.05
CA THR A 322 -8.44 -21.15 70.21
C THR A 322 -9.08 -21.47 71.56
N MET A 323 -9.75 -20.48 72.15
CA MET A 323 -10.47 -20.59 73.42
C MET A 323 -11.97 -20.45 73.18
N TYR A 324 -12.78 -21.27 73.85
CA TYR A 324 -14.24 -21.21 73.79
C TYR A 324 -14.87 -21.58 75.14
N SER A 325 -16.13 -21.20 75.33
CA SER A 325 -16.88 -21.54 76.54
C SER A 325 -17.45 -22.95 76.48
N TYR A 326 -17.66 -23.53 77.66
CA TYR A 326 -18.41 -24.75 77.83
C TYR A 326 -19.14 -24.74 79.18
N TRP A 327 -20.21 -25.53 79.30
CA TRP A 327 -20.96 -25.65 80.55
C TRP A 327 -20.34 -26.70 81.46
N TYR A 328 -19.85 -26.31 82.64
CA TYR A 328 -19.20 -27.22 83.58
C TYR A 328 -20.19 -27.73 84.65
N ALA A 329 -20.80 -28.88 84.35
CA ALA A 329 -21.83 -29.51 85.18
C ALA A 329 -21.51 -29.64 86.68
N PRO A 330 -20.27 -30.01 87.11
CA PRO A 330 -19.94 -30.13 88.54
C PRO A 330 -20.06 -28.84 89.35
N THR A 331 -19.93 -27.67 88.71
CA THR A 331 -20.03 -26.35 89.39
C THR A 331 -21.23 -25.53 88.93
N GLN A 332 -22.03 -26.06 87.99
CA GLN A 332 -23.15 -25.38 87.34
C GLN A 332 -22.78 -23.96 86.87
N SER A 333 -21.60 -23.81 86.27
CA SER A 333 -21.08 -22.53 85.81
C SER A 333 -20.51 -22.63 84.40
N GLN A 334 -20.49 -21.50 83.70
CA GLN A 334 -19.77 -21.38 82.44
C GLN A 334 -18.27 -21.33 82.73
N SER A 335 -17.50 -22.17 82.04
CA SER A 335 -16.04 -22.24 82.11
C SER A 335 -15.43 -22.11 80.71
N PHE A 336 -14.12 -21.92 80.63
CA PHE A 336 -13.40 -21.77 79.37
C PHE A 336 -12.39 -22.91 79.18
N THR A 337 -12.27 -23.40 77.96
CA THR A 337 -11.26 -24.38 77.56
C THR A 337 -10.69 -24.02 76.20
N ASN A 338 -9.60 -24.68 75.82
CA ASN A 338 -8.89 -24.38 74.60
C ASN A 338 -8.65 -25.63 73.75
N SER A 339 -8.86 -25.47 72.45
CA SER A 339 -8.39 -26.39 71.40
C SER A 339 -7.03 -25.93 70.91
N ARG A 340 -5.99 -26.75 71.09
CA ARG A 340 -4.68 -26.52 70.47
C ARG A 340 -4.55 -27.38 69.21
N LEU A 341 -4.36 -26.72 68.09
CA LEU A 341 -4.04 -27.34 66.82
C LEU A 341 -2.58 -27.75 66.81
N GLU A 342 -2.27 -29.04 66.72
CA GLU A 342 -0.88 -29.47 66.51
C GLU A 342 -0.38 -29.03 65.13
N PRO A 343 0.95 -28.88 64.95
CA PRO A 343 1.52 -28.54 63.66
C PRO A 343 1.07 -29.51 62.56
N PHE A 344 0.76 -28.97 61.39
CA PHE A 344 0.38 -29.76 60.22
C PHE A 344 1.14 -29.29 58.98
N ALA A 345 1.29 -30.20 58.02
CA ALA A 345 1.95 -29.92 56.75
C ALA A 345 0.91 -29.68 55.64
N TYR A 346 1.21 -28.80 54.71
CA TYR A 346 0.56 -28.75 53.41
C TYR A 346 1.56 -29.04 52.30
N GLN A 347 1.08 -29.58 51.18
CA GLN A 347 1.88 -29.91 50.02
C GLN A 347 1.23 -29.35 48.75
N PHE A 348 2.07 -28.98 47.79
CA PHE A 348 1.63 -28.54 46.47
C PHE A 348 1.52 -29.69 45.48
N LYS A 349 2.30 -30.76 45.68
CA LYS A 349 2.43 -31.89 44.76
C LYS A 349 1.07 -32.40 44.27
N TRP A 350 0.96 -32.56 42.96
CA TRP A 350 -0.18 -33.15 42.29
C TRP A 350 -0.29 -34.65 42.57
N ASP A 351 -1.44 -35.08 43.08
CA ASP A 351 -1.83 -36.48 43.23
C ASP A 351 -2.69 -36.90 42.04
N VAL A 352 -2.22 -37.90 41.30
CA VAL A 352 -2.92 -38.45 40.13
C VAL A 352 -4.08 -39.36 40.51
N ASN A 353 -4.06 -39.96 41.70
CA ASN A 353 -5.10 -40.90 42.16
C ASN A 353 -6.31 -40.15 42.74
N ALA A 354 -6.10 -38.93 43.22
CA ALA A 354 -7.12 -37.99 43.62
C ALA A 354 -6.73 -36.64 43.02
N PRO A 355 -7.29 -36.22 41.87
CA PRO A 355 -6.80 -35.10 41.05
C PRO A 355 -6.83 -33.79 41.83
N SER A 356 -5.78 -33.57 42.59
CA SER A 356 -5.66 -32.58 43.64
C SER A 356 -4.18 -32.24 43.79
N GLY A 357 -3.88 -30.99 44.11
CA GLY A 357 -2.57 -30.39 44.10
C GLY A 357 -2.65 -28.97 43.55
N LEU A 358 -1.50 -28.33 43.42
CA LEU A 358 -1.36 -27.03 42.78
C LEU A 358 -1.17 -27.22 41.27
N SER A 359 -1.97 -26.50 40.48
CA SER A 359 -1.93 -26.55 39.03
C SER A 359 -2.27 -25.21 38.39
N LEU A 360 -1.82 -25.03 37.14
CA LEU A 360 -2.22 -23.94 36.25
C LEU A 360 -3.03 -24.56 35.11
N PHE A 361 -4.28 -24.13 34.90
CA PHE A 361 -5.16 -24.72 33.88
C PHE A 361 -6.11 -23.70 33.23
N TYR A 362 -6.65 -24.08 32.07
CA TYR A 362 -7.68 -23.30 31.36
C TYR A 362 -9.08 -23.78 31.75
N GLY A 363 -9.89 -22.88 32.30
CA GLY A 363 -11.28 -23.17 32.66
C GLY A 363 -12.20 -23.25 31.45
N ALA A 364 -13.45 -23.65 31.64
CA ALA A 364 -14.42 -23.87 30.55
C ALA A 364 -14.77 -22.62 29.71
N LYS A 365 -14.46 -21.42 30.22
CA LYS A 365 -14.67 -20.14 29.52
C LYS A 365 -13.39 -19.55 28.90
N GLY A 366 -12.28 -20.28 28.91
CA GLY A 366 -10.99 -19.81 28.38
C GLY A 366 -10.14 -18.96 29.30
N ASN A 367 -10.57 -18.79 30.54
CA ASN A 367 -9.80 -18.13 31.57
C ASN A 367 -8.66 -19.03 32.08
N LEU A 368 -7.50 -18.41 32.36
CA LEU A 368 -6.35 -19.08 32.94
C LEU A 368 -6.42 -19.01 34.48
N TYR A 369 -6.30 -20.15 35.13
CA TYR A 369 -6.46 -20.28 36.58
C TYR A 369 -5.25 -20.92 37.22
N ILE A 370 -4.83 -20.38 38.36
CA ILE A 370 -4.05 -21.13 39.35
C ILE A 370 -5.07 -21.77 40.30
N GLN A 371 -5.00 -23.08 40.47
CA GLN A 371 -5.86 -23.81 41.40
C GLN A 371 -5.00 -24.58 42.38
N TRP A 372 -5.47 -24.63 43.62
CA TRP A 372 -4.94 -25.51 44.64
C TRP A 372 -6.08 -26.21 45.36
N LEU A 373 -6.26 -27.47 45.02
CA LEU A 373 -7.20 -28.38 45.69
C LEU A 373 -6.37 -29.35 46.51
N ALA A 374 -6.48 -29.36 47.84
CA ALA A 374 -5.80 -30.37 48.64
C ALA A 374 -6.51 -30.60 49.98
N SER A 375 -5.94 -31.49 50.78
CA SER A 375 -6.44 -31.83 52.11
C SER A 375 -5.29 -31.78 53.09
N VAL A 376 -5.50 -31.11 54.23
CA VAL A 376 -4.59 -31.17 55.36
C VAL A 376 -5.23 -31.97 56.48
N SER A 377 -4.44 -32.77 57.17
CA SER A 377 -4.90 -33.56 58.32
C SER A 377 -3.98 -33.28 59.50
N GLY A 378 -4.53 -33.31 60.69
CA GLY A 378 -3.76 -33.09 61.92
C GLY A 378 -4.50 -33.57 63.15
N GLN A 379 -3.96 -33.23 64.32
CA GLN A 379 -4.52 -33.55 65.63
C GLN A 379 -4.87 -32.26 66.37
N CYS A 380 -5.94 -32.29 67.15
CA CYS A 380 -6.32 -31.21 68.03
C CYS A 380 -6.33 -31.71 69.47
N LYS A 381 -5.71 -30.93 70.37
CA LYS A 381 -5.54 -31.22 71.79
C LYS A 381 -6.57 -30.47 72.63
N VAL A 382 -7.35 -31.17 73.46
CA VAL A 382 -8.35 -30.56 74.36
C VAL A 382 -8.34 -31.23 75.76
N PRO A 383 -8.19 -30.45 76.85
CA PRO A 383 -7.68 -29.08 76.92
C PRO A 383 -6.19 -29.00 76.51
N ALA A 384 -5.78 -27.90 75.88
CA ALA A 384 -4.42 -27.71 75.33
C ALA A 384 -3.23 -28.05 76.26
N ARG A 385 -3.37 -27.99 77.59
CA ARG A 385 -2.30 -28.21 78.57
C ARG A 385 -2.32 -29.57 79.27
N ASN A 386 -3.46 -30.26 79.28
CA ASN A 386 -3.63 -31.60 79.84
C ASN A 386 -4.62 -32.39 78.99
N PRO A 387 -4.20 -32.83 77.79
CA PRO A 387 -5.10 -33.37 76.78
C PRO A 387 -5.64 -34.76 77.14
N ASP A 388 -6.91 -34.84 77.50
CA ASP A 388 -7.62 -36.10 77.74
C ASP A 388 -8.68 -36.40 76.65
N HIS A 389 -8.93 -35.44 75.74
CA HIS A 389 -9.98 -35.50 74.71
C HIS A 389 -9.49 -35.11 73.30
N ASP A 390 -8.37 -35.71 72.90
CA ASP A 390 -7.78 -35.47 71.58
C ASP A 390 -8.60 -36.06 70.44
N PHE A 391 -8.59 -35.39 69.30
CA PHE A 391 -9.25 -35.89 68.09
C PHE A 391 -8.48 -35.50 66.84
N GLY A 392 -8.63 -36.30 65.79
CA GLY A 392 -8.11 -36.00 64.47
C GLY A 392 -9.05 -35.07 63.69
N TYR A 393 -8.48 -34.24 62.83
CA TYR A 393 -9.26 -33.47 61.85
C TYR A 393 -8.70 -33.66 60.45
N GLN A 394 -9.57 -33.44 59.47
CA GLN A 394 -9.22 -33.26 58.07
C GLN A 394 -9.87 -31.96 57.58
N CYS A 395 -9.10 -31.11 56.92
CA CYS A 395 -9.59 -29.89 56.27
C CYS A 395 -9.27 -29.96 54.78
N LYS A 396 -10.31 -30.18 53.97
CA LYS A 396 -10.23 -30.04 52.51
C LYS A 396 -10.29 -28.56 52.16
N HIS A 397 -9.45 -28.12 51.25
CA HIS A 397 -9.46 -26.75 50.79
C HIS A 397 -9.42 -26.66 49.27
N TRP A 398 -10.05 -25.63 48.74
CA TRP A 398 -10.08 -25.31 47.33
C TRP A 398 -9.83 -23.81 47.16
N LEU A 399 -8.70 -23.51 46.54
CA LEU A 399 -8.34 -22.19 46.05
C LEU A 399 -8.43 -22.17 44.53
N GLN A 400 -9.00 -21.11 43.97
CA GLN A 400 -8.94 -20.80 42.56
C GLN A 400 -8.70 -19.30 42.36
N VAL A 401 -7.63 -18.98 41.64
CA VAL A 401 -7.17 -17.63 41.34
C VAL A 401 -7.18 -17.44 39.83
N LEU A 402 -7.93 -16.45 39.37
CA LEU A 402 -8.00 -16.03 37.97
C LEU A 402 -6.79 -15.16 37.62
N LEU A 403 -6.16 -15.46 36.48
CA LEU A 403 -5.15 -14.60 35.84
C LEU A 403 -5.78 -13.88 34.64
N GLU A 404 -6.02 -12.57 34.77
CA GLU A 404 -6.49 -11.73 33.68
C GLU A 404 -5.35 -10.97 33.02
N ALA A 405 -5.32 -10.96 31.69
CA ALA A 405 -4.38 -10.14 30.93
C ALA A 405 -4.92 -8.73 30.73
N ASN A 406 -4.09 -7.75 31.05
CA ASN A 406 -4.36 -6.35 30.78
C ASN A 406 -3.14 -5.74 30.09
N VAL A 407 -3.35 -5.05 28.97
CA VAL A 407 -2.28 -4.32 28.27
C VAL A 407 -2.37 -2.85 28.63
N ASP A 408 -1.25 -2.26 29.03
CA ASP A 408 -1.10 -0.81 29.10
C ASP A 408 -0.69 -0.30 27.71
N PRO A 409 -1.55 0.45 27.00
CA PRO A 409 -1.26 0.94 25.66
C PRO A 409 -0.15 2.00 25.62
N THR A 410 0.22 2.58 26.76
CA THR A 410 1.27 3.61 26.87
C THR A 410 2.62 3.00 27.22
N SER A 411 2.67 2.11 28.22
CA SER A 411 3.92 1.50 28.68
C SER A 411 4.31 0.25 27.89
N ASN A 412 3.39 -0.30 27.08
CA ASN A 412 3.62 -1.49 26.24
C ASN A 412 3.87 -2.76 27.06
N HIS A 413 3.42 -2.77 28.32
CA HIS A 413 3.51 -3.90 29.20
C HIS A 413 2.16 -4.61 29.30
N VAL A 414 2.21 -5.94 29.31
CA VAL A 414 1.06 -6.80 29.62
C VAL A 414 1.21 -7.29 31.05
N ALA A 415 0.21 -7.03 31.88
CA ALA A 415 0.13 -7.52 33.24
C ALA A 415 -0.78 -8.75 33.31
N LEU A 416 -0.33 -9.79 34.02
CA LEU A 416 -1.10 -10.98 34.44
C LEU A 416 -1.23 -11.06 35.97
N ASN A 417 -0.72 -10.04 36.65
CA ASN A 417 -0.33 -10.00 38.05
C ASN A 417 -1.39 -9.34 38.95
N ASN A 418 -2.64 -9.28 38.49
CA ASN A 418 -3.78 -8.95 39.35
C ASN A 418 -4.57 -10.22 39.66
N PRO A 419 -4.03 -11.17 40.46
CA PRO A 419 -4.69 -12.43 40.76
C PRO A 419 -6.03 -12.17 41.46
N ILE A 420 -7.13 -12.55 40.83
CA ILE A 420 -8.47 -12.42 41.41
C ILE A 420 -8.84 -13.75 42.06
N ILE A 421 -9.01 -13.76 43.38
CA ILE A 421 -9.52 -14.94 44.09
C ILE A 421 -10.99 -15.12 43.71
N GLU A 422 -11.29 -16.12 42.87
CA GLU A 422 -12.68 -16.48 42.55
C GLU A 422 -13.26 -17.43 43.60
N ILE A 423 -12.43 -18.34 44.13
CA ILE A 423 -12.85 -19.36 45.09
C ILE A 423 -11.79 -19.49 46.18
N ILE A 424 -12.23 -19.34 47.44
CA ILE A 424 -11.51 -19.82 48.61
C ILE A 424 -12.50 -20.53 49.52
N GLN A 425 -12.37 -21.85 49.61
CA GLN A 425 -13.29 -22.68 50.38
C GLN A 425 -12.51 -23.69 51.21
N THR A 426 -13.03 -23.94 52.41
CA THR A 426 -12.51 -24.92 53.36
C THR A 426 -13.66 -25.75 53.91
N ARG A 427 -13.41 -27.04 54.11
CA ARG A 427 -14.38 -27.95 54.72
C ARG A 427 -13.67 -28.82 55.73
N VAL A 428 -14.02 -28.62 57.00
CA VAL A 428 -13.45 -29.33 58.14
C VAL A 428 -14.34 -30.51 58.54
N THR A 429 -13.73 -31.67 58.72
CA THR A 429 -14.36 -32.88 59.26
C THR A 429 -13.54 -33.42 60.42
N PHE A 430 -14.20 -33.93 61.46
CA PHE A 430 -13.55 -34.50 62.63
C PHE A 430 -13.64 -36.02 62.65
N ASN A 431 -12.61 -36.64 63.24
CA ASN A 431 -12.56 -38.04 63.56
C ASN A 431 -12.33 -38.17 65.09
N GLY A 432 -13.39 -37.95 65.85
CA GLY A 432 -13.38 -37.88 67.31
C GLY A 432 -14.19 -36.70 67.85
N SER A 433 -14.18 -36.50 69.16
CA SER A 433 -14.91 -35.43 69.84
C SER A 433 -14.17 -34.98 71.10
N ALA A 434 -14.25 -33.70 71.43
CA ALA A 434 -13.76 -33.16 72.71
C ALA A 434 -14.67 -33.50 73.91
N GLY A 435 -15.71 -34.33 73.71
CA GLY A 435 -16.64 -34.73 74.77
C GLY A 435 -17.43 -33.54 75.33
N HIS A 436 -17.53 -33.48 76.66
CA HIS A 436 -18.32 -32.45 77.35
C HIS A 436 -17.76 -31.02 77.19
N TYR A 437 -16.52 -30.86 76.71
CA TYR A 437 -15.98 -29.54 76.37
C TYR A 437 -16.67 -28.90 75.16
N TRP A 438 -17.40 -29.67 74.35
CA TRP A 438 -18.20 -29.18 73.22
C TRP A 438 -19.71 -29.24 73.48
N ASN A 439 -20.14 -29.19 74.75
CA ASN A 439 -21.56 -29.16 75.08
C ASN A 439 -22.24 -27.80 74.83
N GLU A 440 -21.48 -26.79 74.42
CA GLU A 440 -21.92 -25.50 73.87
C GLU A 440 -21.37 -25.34 72.42
N ASP A 441 -20.79 -24.19 72.07
CA ASP A 441 -20.34 -23.86 70.70
C ASP A 441 -18.95 -24.40 70.33
N GLY A 442 -18.29 -25.16 71.22
CA GLY A 442 -16.88 -25.53 71.07
C GLY A 442 -16.53 -26.31 69.80
N GLU A 443 -17.44 -27.15 69.28
CA GLU A 443 -17.23 -27.86 68.01
C GLU A 443 -17.23 -26.87 66.82
N ALA A 444 -18.19 -25.94 66.78
CA ALA A 444 -18.32 -24.94 65.73
C ALA A 444 -17.12 -23.96 65.76
N GLU A 445 -16.74 -23.52 66.96
CA GLU A 445 -15.60 -22.64 67.19
C GLU A 445 -14.28 -23.30 66.79
N THR A 446 -14.11 -24.59 67.08
CA THR A 446 -12.92 -25.34 66.67
C THR A 446 -12.88 -25.55 65.14
N LYS A 447 -14.03 -25.83 64.50
CA LYS A 447 -14.14 -25.90 63.03
C LYS A 447 -13.78 -24.57 62.37
N ARG A 448 -14.33 -23.47 62.89
CA ARG A 448 -14.05 -22.11 62.41
C ARG A 448 -12.56 -21.78 62.56
N HIS A 449 -11.96 -22.06 63.72
CA HIS A 449 -10.54 -21.84 63.94
C HIS A 449 -9.63 -22.63 62.97
N ILE A 450 -9.92 -23.92 62.74
CA ILE A 450 -9.15 -24.71 61.76
C ILE A 450 -9.33 -24.16 60.34
N SER A 451 -10.56 -23.77 59.99
CA SER A 451 -10.85 -23.13 58.71
C SER A 451 -10.05 -21.84 58.55
N ASP A 452 -10.11 -20.94 59.51
CA ASP A 452 -9.39 -19.66 59.51
C ASP A 452 -7.88 -19.87 59.41
N ARG A 453 -7.34 -20.85 60.14
CA ARG A 453 -5.91 -21.18 60.11
C ARG A 453 -5.46 -21.73 58.76
N VAL A 454 -6.26 -22.60 58.15
CA VAL A 454 -5.97 -23.16 56.81
C VAL A 454 -6.12 -22.07 55.75
N GLN A 455 -7.17 -21.24 55.83
CA GLN A 455 -7.36 -20.10 54.93
C GLN A 455 -6.22 -19.09 55.05
N PHE A 456 -5.70 -18.82 56.26
CA PHE A 456 -4.54 -17.97 56.47
C PHE A 456 -3.29 -18.53 55.78
N ALA A 457 -3.03 -19.83 55.94
CA ALA A 457 -1.88 -20.48 55.28
C ALA A 457 -1.98 -20.42 53.75
N ILE A 458 -3.18 -20.60 53.19
CA ILE A 458 -3.45 -20.52 51.75
C ILE A 458 -3.38 -19.08 51.26
N GLY A 459 -3.95 -18.12 52.01
CA GLY A 459 -3.89 -16.69 51.73
C GLY A 459 -2.46 -16.19 51.63
N GLY A 460 -1.59 -16.64 52.53
CA GLY A 460 -0.16 -16.33 52.47
C GLY A 460 0.55 -16.87 51.22
N VAL A 461 0.04 -17.92 50.55
CA VAL A 461 0.56 -18.33 49.23
C VAL A 461 0.14 -17.34 48.15
N ILE A 462 -1.11 -16.86 48.19
CA ILE A 462 -1.66 -15.89 47.23
C ILE A 462 -0.93 -14.55 47.31
N ASP A 463 -0.71 -14.05 48.53
CA ASP A 463 -0.06 -12.75 48.78
C ASP A 463 1.37 -12.67 48.20
N ASN A 464 2.00 -13.83 48.00
CA ASN A 464 3.35 -13.93 47.45
C ASN A 464 3.38 -14.16 45.93
N ILE A 465 2.24 -14.37 45.25
CA ILE A 465 2.23 -14.59 43.79
C ILE A 465 2.65 -13.30 43.09
N GLN A 466 3.82 -13.34 42.46
CA GLN A 466 4.36 -12.25 41.66
C GLN A 466 4.65 -12.75 40.26
N ILE A 467 3.89 -12.23 39.28
CA ILE A 467 4.11 -12.48 37.86
C ILE A 467 4.73 -11.21 37.27
N PRO A 468 5.88 -11.28 36.58
CA PRO A 468 6.48 -10.11 35.97
C PRO A 468 5.57 -9.57 34.85
N SER A 469 5.57 -8.24 34.68
CA SER A 469 4.98 -7.62 33.50
C SER A 469 5.74 -8.06 32.24
N ILE A 470 5.00 -8.37 31.19
CA ILE A 470 5.55 -8.84 29.92
C ILE A 470 5.76 -7.61 29.03
N ASP A 471 7.01 -7.28 28.72
CA ASP A 471 7.35 -6.22 27.77
C ASP A 471 7.21 -6.72 26.33
N VAL A 472 6.21 -6.23 25.60
CA VAL A 472 5.98 -6.62 24.20
C VAL A 472 6.52 -5.60 23.19
N PHE A 473 7.29 -4.60 23.64
CA PHE A 473 7.75 -3.48 22.83
C PHE A 473 8.42 -3.92 21.52
N THR A 474 9.40 -4.82 21.56
CA THR A 474 10.16 -5.24 20.37
C THR A 474 9.32 -6.00 19.35
N LEU A 475 8.36 -6.82 19.82
CA LEU A 475 7.46 -7.58 18.93
C LEU A 475 6.36 -6.70 18.33
N ARG A 476 6.01 -5.63 19.03
CA ARG A 476 5.03 -4.63 18.62
C ARG A 476 5.62 -3.59 17.67
N ASN A 477 6.88 -3.21 17.90
CA ASN A 477 7.62 -2.24 17.09
C ASN A 477 8.21 -2.90 15.85
N LEU A 478 7.35 -3.60 15.12
CA LEU A 478 7.52 -3.66 13.68
C LEU A 478 7.46 -2.20 13.20
N LEU A 479 8.58 -1.70 12.72
CA LEU A 479 8.67 -0.35 12.19
C LEU A 479 8.02 -0.37 10.82
N PHE A 480 6.78 0.11 10.75
CA PHE A 480 6.07 0.29 9.50
C PHE A 480 6.50 1.62 8.86
N PRO A 481 6.39 1.77 7.53
CA PRO A 481 6.58 3.06 6.86
C PRO A 481 5.75 4.19 7.51
N GLY A 482 6.20 5.43 7.36
CA GLY A 482 5.47 6.60 7.88
C GLY A 482 5.40 6.69 9.41
N HIS A 483 6.35 6.11 10.15
CA HIS A 483 6.38 6.09 11.62
C HIS A 483 5.15 5.43 12.26
N ASN A 484 4.58 4.42 11.60
CA ASN A 484 3.47 3.63 12.15
C ASN A 484 4.00 2.50 13.03
N ALA A 485 3.22 2.13 14.06
CA ALA A 485 3.48 0.97 14.93
C ALA A 485 2.17 0.28 15.31
N LEU A 486 2.24 -0.98 15.74
CA LEU A 486 1.07 -1.71 16.22
C LEU A 486 0.68 -1.20 17.62
N HIS A 487 -0.47 -0.55 17.79
CA HIS A 487 -0.97 -0.11 19.10
C HIS A 487 -1.97 -1.12 19.66
N LEU A 488 -1.51 -1.92 20.64
CA LEU A 488 -2.31 -2.97 21.27
C LEU A 488 -3.21 -2.39 22.38
N THR A 489 -4.50 -2.70 22.32
CA THR A 489 -5.51 -2.14 23.25
C THR A 489 -6.30 -3.21 24.01
N LYS A 490 -6.22 -4.47 23.58
CA LYS A 490 -6.88 -5.61 24.23
C LYS A 490 -5.91 -6.77 24.42
N ALA A 491 -6.04 -7.47 25.54
CA ALA A 491 -5.22 -8.63 25.90
C ALA A 491 -6.10 -9.75 26.47
N PHE A 492 -5.82 -10.99 26.10
CA PHE A 492 -6.51 -12.19 26.59
C PHE A 492 -5.55 -13.37 26.67
N VAL A 493 -5.88 -14.38 27.47
CA VAL A 493 -5.09 -15.62 27.55
C VAL A 493 -5.99 -16.85 27.32
N PRO A 494 -6.61 -17.01 26.13
CA PRO A 494 -7.46 -18.17 25.85
C PRO A 494 -6.67 -19.48 25.72
N GLY A 495 -5.37 -19.38 25.47
CA GLY A 495 -4.41 -20.48 25.29
C GLY A 495 -3.03 -19.87 25.08
N ASP A 496 -2.85 -19.27 23.91
CA ASP A 496 -1.81 -18.26 23.68
C ASP A 496 -2.15 -16.94 24.39
N LEU A 497 -1.15 -16.10 24.66
CA LEU A 497 -1.38 -14.70 25.04
C LEU A 497 -1.72 -13.92 23.76
N ALA A 498 -2.97 -13.50 23.64
CA ALA A 498 -3.54 -12.87 22.46
C ALA A 498 -3.75 -11.37 22.68
N LEU A 499 -3.11 -10.56 21.83
CA LEU A 499 -3.13 -9.10 21.91
C LEU A 499 -3.70 -8.54 20.60
N PHE A 500 -4.63 -7.60 20.70
CA PHE A 500 -5.33 -7.02 19.55
C PHE A 500 -5.29 -5.51 19.57
N GLY A 501 -5.25 -4.89 18.40
CA GLY A 501 -5.35 -3.45 18.27
C GLY A 501 -5.20 -2.96 16.84
N GLU A 502 -4.75 -1.73 16.69
CA GLU A 502 -4.65 -1.04 15.41
C GLU A 502 -3.22 -0.60 15.13
N ILE A 503 -2.79 -0.69 13.89
CA ILE A 503 -1.59 0.00 13.46
C ILE A 503 -1.97 1.45 13.20
N ASP A 504 -1.30 2.36 13.89
CA ASP A 504 -1.52 3.80 13.77
C ASP A 504 -0.18 4.53 13.87
N PRO A 505 -0.08 5.79 13.40
CA PRO A 505 1.13 6.57 13.57
C PRO A 505 1.52 6.64 15.05
N LEU A 506 2.83 6.64 15.35
CA LEU A 506 3.32 6.80 16.72
C LEU A 506 2.77 8.09 17.33
N ARG A 507 2.58 8.15 18.66
CA ARG A 507 2.03 9.34 19.36
C ARG A 507 2.77 10.65 19.05
N THR A 508 4.00 10.56 18.57
CA THR A 508 4.85 11.67 18.12
C THR A 508 4.62 12.05 16.65
N SER A 509 3.50 11.68 16.03
CA SER A 509 3.20 11.98 14.63
C SER A 509 1.74 12.40 14.45
N ALA A 510 1.45 13.14 13.38
CA ALA A 510 0.10 13.64 13.09
C ALA A 510 -0.48 12.93 11.86
N LYS A 511 -1.79 12.65 11.88
CA LYS A 511 -2.52 12.10 10.74
C LYS A 511 -3.19 13.22 9.95
N LEU A 512 -2.96 13.26 8.64
CA LEU A 512 -3.63 14.16 7.71
C LEU A 512 -4.80 13.43 7.03
N SER A 513 -6.00 13.98 7.10
CA SER A 513 -7.22 13.41 6.52
C SER A 513 -7.97 14.44 5.67
N PRO A 514 -8.53 14.05 4.50
CA PRO A 514 -8.40 12.74 3.85
C PRO A 514 -6.98 12.47 3.33
N LEU A 515 -6.52 11.21 3.33
CA LEU A 515 -5.18 10.84 2.83
C LEU A 515 -5.08 10.85 1.29
N ASN A 516 -6.19 10.55 0.61
CA ASN A 516 -6.33 10.60 -0.84
C ASN A 516 -7.69 11.18 -1.20
N SER A 517 -7.77 12.00 -2.25
CA SER A 517 -9.01 12.60 -2.72
C SER A 517 -8.97 12.85 -4.22
N THR A 518 -10.13 12.72 -4.87
CA THR A 518 -10.31 13.11 -6.28
C THR A 518 -11.32 14.24 -6.33
N VAL A 519 -10.94 15.36 -6.94
CA VAL A 519 -11.74 16.59 -6.97
C VAL A 519 -11.75 17.22 -8.36
N GLU A 520 -12.73 18.08 -8.62
CA GLU A 520 -12.81 18.85 -9.85
C GLU A 520 -11.94 20.12 -9.77
N ALA A 521 -11.43 20.56 -10.91
CA ALA A 521 -10.84 21.89 -11.07
C ALA A 521 -11.70 23.00 -10.42
N GLY A 522 -11.08 23.87 -9.63
CA GLY A 522 -11.76 24.96 -8.92
C GLY A 522 -12.57 24.57 -7.67
N SER A 523 -12.78 23.28 -7.40
CA SER A 523 -13.45 22.82 -6.17
C SER A 523 -12.49 22.75 -4.97
N GLY A 524 -13.00 22.62 -3.74
CA GLY A 524 -12.17 22.65 -2.54
C GLY A 524 -12.76 21.92 -1.34
N PHE A 525 -11.91 21.59 -0.37
CA PHE A 525 -12.29 20.91 0.88
C PHE A 525 -11.27 21.20 2.00
N GLN A 526 -11.67 20.93 3.24
CA GLN A 526 -10.82 21.13 4.42
C GLN A 526 -10.04 19.86 4.74
N PHE A 527 -8.74 19.99 4.99
CA PHE A 527 -7.94 18.93 5.62
C PHE A 527 -8.00 19.02 7.14
N ASP A 528 -7.99 17.86 7.79
CA ASP A 528 -7.93 17.72 9.24
C ASP A 528 -6.62 17.07 9.68
N LEU A 529 -6.03 17.58 10.77
CA LEU A 529 -4.85 17.03 11.43
C LEU A 529 -5.22 16.47 12.80
N THR A 530 -4.87 15.20 13.06
CA THR A 530 -5.13 14.56 14.36
C THR A 530 -3.92 13.76 14.84
N PRO A 531 -3.36 14.03 16.03
CA PRO A 531 -3.60 15.23 16.86
C PRO A 531 -3.13 16.51 16.14
N MET A 532 -3.66 17.68 16.55
CA MET A 532 -3.30 18.97 15.95
C MET A 532 -1.91 19.43 16.43
N PRO A 533 -0.90 19.56 15.54
CA PRO A 533 0.41 20.06 15.92
C PRO A 533 0.38 21.56 16.20
N SER A 534 1.41 22.04 16.91
CA SER A 534 1.70 23.47 17.02
C SER A 534 2.50 23.98 15.81
N ASN A 535 2.42 25.28 15.52
CA ASN A 535 3.18 25.94 14.44
C ASN A 535 3.03 25.28 13.05
N VAL A 536 1.80 24.90 12.69
CA VAL A 536 1.54 24.21 11.42
C VAL A 536 1.79 25.14 10.24
N THR A 537 2.56 24.64 9.27
CA THR A 537 2.78 25.23 7.96
C THR A 537 2.31 24.26 6.88
N TRP A 538 1.71 24.81 5.83
CA TRP A 538 1.15 24.04 4.72
C TRP A 538 1.92 24.33 3.44
N SER A 539 2.06 23.31 2.61
CA SER A 539 2.61 23.43 1.26
C SER A 539 1.90 22.47 0.33
N ALA A 540 1.82 22.83 -0.95
CA ALA A 540 1.30 21.97 -2.00
C ALA A 540 2.28 21.92 -3.16
N ARG A 541 2.40 20.76 -3.79
CA ARG A 541 3.31 20.53 -4.90
C ARG A 541 2.67 19.58 -5.90
N ASP A 542 2.76 19.92 -7.19
CA ASP A 542 2.49 18.98 -8.27
C ASP A 542 3.52 17.84 -8.23
N ILE A 543 3.07 16.58 -8.28
CA ILE A 543 3.94 15.40 -8.21
C ILE A 543 5.04 15.42 -9.27
N ASP A 544 4.74 15.97 -10.46
CA ASP A 544 5.70 16.07 -11.55
C ASP A 544 6.53 17.36 -11.52
N GLY A 545 6.26 18.27 -10.59
CA GLY A 545 6.91 19.57 -10.48
C GLY A 545 6.71 20.48 -11.70
N ARG A 546 5.69 20.23 -12.53
CA ARG A 546 5.45 20.96 -13.79
C ARG A 546 4.71 22.27 -13.55
N VAL A 547 3.85 22.31 -12.52
CA VAL A 547 3.02 23.47 -12.19
C VAL A 547 3.38 24.02 -10.82
N SER A 548 3.58 25.34 -10.76
CA SER A 548 3.71 26.06 -9.48
C SER A 548 2.32 26.30 -8.88
N LEU A 549 2.13 25.88 -7.62
CA LEU A 549 0.82 25.86 -6.95
C LEU A 549 0.84 26.59 -5.58
N PRO A 550 1.27 27.86 -5.50
CA PRO A 550 1.44 28.55 -4.21
C PRO A 550 0.12 28.81 -3.46
N GLU A 551 -1.02 28.89 -4.17
CA GLU A 551 -2.30 29.34 -3.61
C GLU A 551 -3.35 28.23 -3.42
N VAL A 552 -3.01 26.97 -3.72
CA VAL A 552 -3.98 25.87 -3.67
C VAL A 552 -4.24 25.35 -2.26
N ILE A 553 -3.45 25.76 -1.27
CA ILE A 553 -3.64 25.39 0.14
C ILE A 553 -3.51 26.62 1.04
N SER A 554 -4.53 26.89 1.84
CA SER A 554 -4.51 28.01 2.79
C SER A 554 -3.68 27.71 4.03
N SER A 555 -3.38 28.74 4.83
CA SER A 555 -2.74 28.56 6.15
C SER A 555 -3.59 27.78 7.15
N SER A 556 -4.91 27.68 6.92
CA SER A 556 -5.83 26.86 7.73
C SER A 556 -5.93 25.41 7.24
N GLY A 557 -5.25 25.04 6.15
CA GLY A 557 -5.38 23.71 5.55
C GLY A 557 -6.60 23.53 4.65
N TYR A 558 -7.24 24.62 4.20
CA TYR A 558 -8.31 24.54 3.22
C TYR A 558 -7.72 24.45 1.82
N PHE A 559 -7.99 23.36 1.11
CA PHE A 559 -7.51 23.11 -0.24
C PHE A 559 -8.49 23.67 -1.27
N THR A 560 -7.97 24.34 -2.29
CA THR A 560 -8.71 24.80 -3.47
C THR A 560 -7.98 24.35 -4.73
N ALA A 561 -8.62 23.49 -5.51
CA ALA A 561 -8.10 22.97 -6.76
C ALA A 561 -7.83 24.10 -7.76
N PRO A 562 -6.74 24.02 -8.55
CA PRO A 562 -6.47 24.98 -9.60
C PRO A 562 -7.59 24.97 -10.66
N SER A 563 -7.74 26.08 -11.39
CA SER A 563 -8.69 26.15 -12.50
C SER A 563 -8.26 25.25 -13.66
N GLN A 564 -9.19 24.87 -14.53
CA GLN A 564 -8.91 24.02 -15.70
C GLN A 564 -7.78 24.57 -16.59
N SER A 565 -7.67 25.90 -16.69
CA SER A 565 -6.62 26.58 -17.48
C SER A 565 -5.20 26.39 -16.94
N GLN A 566 -5.06 26.07 -15.66
CA GLN A 566 -3.78 25.87 -14.98
C GLN A 566 -3.37 24.40 -14.93
N MET A 567 -4.13 23.51 -15.58
CA MET A 567 -3.93 22.06 -15.51
C MET A 567 -3.36 21.53 -16.84
N PRO A 568 -2.05 21.25 -16.92
CA PRO A 568 -1.46 20.55 -18.05
C PRO A 568 -2.20 19.23 -18.27
N GLU A 569 -2.65 18.99 -19.49
CA GLU A 569 -3.33 17.74 -19.85
C GLU A 569 -4.55 17.41 -18.98
N GLY A 570 -5.09 18.39 -18.22
CA GLY A 570 -6.40 18.30 -17.56
C GLY A 570 -6.44 17.31 -16.42
N PHE A 571 -5.27 16.96 -15.92
CA PHE A 571 -5.08 16.17 -14.72
C PHE A 571 -3.87 16.70 -13.96
N LEU A 572 -4.03 16.91 -12.66
CA LEU A 572 -2.92 17.20 -11.74
C LEU A 572 -3.00 16.27 -10.55
N ALA A 573 -1.86 15.73 -10.13
CA ALA A 573 -1.73 15.00 -8.88
C ALA A 573 -0.91 15.87 -7.93
N ILE A 574 -1.55 16.36 -6.87
CA ILE A 574 -0.99 17.35 -5.96
C ILE A 574 -0.74 16.68 -4.61
N VAL A 575 0.51 16.74 -4.15
CA VAL A 575 0.86 16.37 -2.77
C VAL A 575 0.71 17.60 -1.89
N VAL A 576 -0.17 17.50 -0.90
CA VAL A 576 -0.34 18.51 0.15
C VAL A 576 0.39 18.02 1.39
N THR A 577 1.26 18.86 1.95
CA THR A 577 2.09 18.54 3.11
C THR A 577 1.86 19.55 4.22
N ALA A 578 1.56 19.04 5.42
CA ALA A 578 1.54 19.78 6.66
C ALA A 578 2.82 19.49 7.46
N ARG A 579 3.45 20.53 8.02
CA ARG A 579 4.60 20.44 8.93
C ARG A 579 4.33 21.20 10.20
N GLY A 580 4.67 20.64 11.36
CA GLY A 580 4.48 21.30 12.65
C GLY A 580 5.32 20.67 13.75
N THR A 581 4.96 20.91 15.01
CA THR A 581 5.62 20.35 16.19
C THR A 581 4.60 19.71 17.13
N LEU A 582 4.83 18.45 17.49
CA LEU A 582 4.04 17.68 18.44
C LEU A 582 4.95 17.18 19.56
N ASP A 583 4.61 17.46 20.82
CA ASP A 583 5.41 17.09 22.00
C ASP A 583 6.91 17.49 21.90
N GLY A 584 7.20 18.61 21.25
CA GLY A 584 8.56 19.13 21.04
C GLY A 584 9.33 18.47 19.87
N ALA A 585 8.77 17.47 19.20
CA ALA A 585 9.35 16.84 18.01
C ALA A 585 8.74 17.41 16.72
N PRO A 586 9.55 17.63 15.66
CA PRO A 586 9.03 18.01 14.35
C PRO A 586 8.21 16.87 13.75
N VAL A 587 7.05 17.20 13.19
CA VAL A 587 6.16 16.25 12.51
C VAL A 587 5.84 16.71 11.10
N GLN A 588 5.72 15.76 10.18
CA GLN A 588 5.31 15.99 8.80
C GLN A 588 4.29 14.93 8.38
N SER A 589 3.24 15.37 7.69
CA SER A 589 2.18 14.50 7.17
C SER A 589 1.80 14.98 5.77
N SER A 590 1.52 14.05 4.85
CA SER A 590 1.20 14.39 3.47
C SER A 590 0.00 13.59 2.95
N ALA A 591 -0.74 14.19 2.02
CA ALA A 591 -1.91 13.62 1.36
C ALA A 591 -1.85 13.87 -0.15
N LEU A 592 -2.53 13.01 -0.92
CA LEU A 592 -2.63 13.11 -2.38
C LEU A 592 -3.98 13.66 -2.80
N VAL A 593 -3.97 14.65 -3.68
CA VAL A 593 -5.18 15.19 -4.32
C VAL A 593 -5.07 15.04 -5.83
N SER A 594 -5.94 14.23 -6.41
CA SER A 594 -6.12 14.08 -7.85
C SER A 594 -7.14 15.09 -8.35
N VAL A 595 -6.72 16.06 -9.15
CA VAL A 595 -7.59 17.10 -9.71
C VAL A 595 -7.91 16.78 -11.17
N LEU A 596 -9.19 16.74 -11.52
CA LEU A 596 -9.69 16.48 -12.87
C LEU A 596 -10.26 17.75 -13.52
N GLY A 597 -9.89 18.00 -14.77
CA GLY A 597 -10.31 19.18 -15.52
C GLY A 597 -11.74 19.13 -16.10
N SER A 598 -12.37 17.96 -16.16
CA SER A 598 -13.76 17.75 -16.62
C SER A 598 -14.33 16.52 -15.92
N MET A 599 -15.62 16.52 -15.58
CA MET A 599 -16.32 15.36 -15.03
C MET A 599 -16.88 14.43 -16.11
N VAL A 600 -16.95 14.84 -17.37
CA VAL A 600 -17.33 13.98 -18.51
C VAL A 600 -16.09 13.47 -19.20
N LEU A 601 -15.84 12.17 -19.08
CA LEU A 601 -14.70 11.48 -19.66
C LEU A 601 -15.14 10.73 -20.91
N THR A 602 -14.47 10.96 -22.04
CA THR A 602 -14.73 10.27 -23.30
C THR A 602 -13.53 9.41 -23.70
N ASN A 603 -13.81 8.18 -24.10
CA ASN A 603 -12.78 7.24 -24.53
C ASN A 603 -13.30 6.40 -25.72
N PRO A 604 -12.63 6.45 -26.90
CA PRO A 604 -11.43 7.23 -27.23
C PRO A 604 -11.68 8.73 -27.40
N LEU A 605 -10.61 9.55 -27.44
CA LEU A 605 -10.69 10.95 -27.89
C LEU A 605 -10.82 11.06 -29.41
N TYR A 606 -10.12 10.16 -30.10
CA TYR A 606 -10.07 10.02 -31.54
C TYR A 606 -9.99 8.54 -31.92
N ASP A 607 -10.78 8.11 -32.90
CA ASP A 607 -10.67 6.79 -33.53
C ASP A 607 -10.77 6.95 -35.06
N SER A 608 -10.41 5.90 -35.81
CA SER A 608 -10.53 5.88 -37.26
C SER A 608 -11.20 4.61 -37.76
N CYS A 609 -11.94 4.73 -38.85
CA CYS A 609 -12.72 3.64 -39.42
C CYS A 609 -13.02 3.87 -40.90
N ASP A 610 -13.42 2.78 -41.57
CA ASP A 610 -13.92 2.83 -42.94
C ASP A 610 -15.44 3.12 -42.96
N PRO A 611 -15.99 3.67 -44.06
CA PRO A 611 -17.42 3.86 -44.22
C PRO A 611 -18.23 2.58 -43.95
N GLY A 612 -19.30 2.69 -43.16
CA GLY A 612 -20.15 1.57 -42.75
C GLY A 612 -19.60 0.71 -41.60
N GLU A 613 -18.35 0.91 -41.18
CA GLU A 613 -17.78 0.18 -40.03
C GLU A 613 -18.46 0.61 -38.71
N THR A 614 -18.51 -0.31 -37.76
CA THR A 614 -19.06 -0.05 -36.42
C THR A 614 -17.97 -0.01 -35.36
N LYS A 615 -18.11 0.90 -34.39
CA LYS A 615 -17.20 1.05 -33.24
C LYS A 615 -18.01 1.16 -31.96
N GLN A 616 -17.50 0.61 -30.85
CA GLN A 616 -18.03 0.92 -29.53
C GLN A 616 -17.33 2.14 -28.95
N LEU A 617 -18.12 3.16 -28.62
CA LEU A 617 -17.68 4.38 -27.96
C LEU A 617 -18.12 4.35 -26.51
N THR A 618 -17.27 4.87 -25.62
CA THR A 618 -17.54 4.90 -24.18
C THR A 618 -17.37 6.30 -23.63
N ALA A 619 -18.24 6.68 -22.70
CA ALA A 619 -18.07 7.89 -21.91
C ALA A 619 -18.67 7.70 -20.52
N GLU A 620 -18.09 8.37 -19.53
CA GLU A 620 -18.47 8.24 -18.13
C GLU A 620 -18.54 9.61 -17.45
N SER A 621 -19.46 9.74 -16.50
CA SER A 621 -19.55 10.88 -15.60
C SER A 621 -19.03 10.51 -14.23
N LEU A 622 -18.18 11.34 -13.63
CA LEU A 622 -17.59 11.06 -12.31
C LEU A 622 -18.62 10.84 -11.20
N ASP A 623 -19.74 11.57 -11.25
CA ASP A 623 -20.86 11.46 -10.30
C ASP A 623 -21.90 10.40 -10.68
N GLY A 624 -21.67 9.64 -11.76
CA GLY A 624 -22.64 8.69 -12.32
C GLY A 624 -23.85 9.34 -13.00
N GLY A 625 -23.78 10.65 -13.28
CA GLY A 625 -24.82 11.42 -13.95
C GLY A 625 -25.15 10.89 -15.36
N ALA A 626 -26.41 11.09 -15.77
CA ALA A 626 -26.87 10.65 -17.08
C ALA A 626 -26.21 11.45 -18.22
N LEU A 627 -25.90 10.75 -19.32
CA LEU A 627 -25.20 11.30 -20.48
C LEU A 627 -26.11 11.35 -21.72
N GLU A 628 -26.15 12.51 -22.36
CA GLU A 628 -26.75 12.75 -23.67
C GLU A 628 -25.66 12.70 -24.76
N TRP A 629 -25.96 12.13 -25.93
CA TRP A 629 -25.00 11.92 -27.02
C TRP A 629 -25.54 12.50 -28.32
N ASN A 630 -24.81 13.43 -28.93
CA ASN A 630 -25.22 14.09 -30.17
C ASN A 630 -24.09 14.11 -31.21
N ILE A 631 -24.38 13.68 -32.43
CA ILE A 631 -23.48 13.86 -33.58
C ILE A 631 -23.65 15.31 -34.06
N LEU A 632 -22.58 16.11 -33.95
CA LEU A 632 -22.56 17.51 -34.38
C LEU A 632 -22.29 17.68 -35.88
N THR A 633 -21.98 16.59 -36.56
CA THR A 633 -21.64 16.51 -37.99
C THR A 633 -22.62 15.61 -38.76
N PRO A 634 -23.94 15.90 -38.73
CA PRO A 634 -24.95 15.03 -39.32
C PRO A 634 -24.81 14.88 -40.85
N GLN A 635 -24.06 15.76 -41.52
CA GLN A 635 -23.83 15.70 -42.96
C GLN A 635 -23.12 14.42 -43.44
N TRP A 636 -22.42 13.71 -42.56
CA TRP A 636 -21.74 12.46 -42.92
C TRP A 636 -22.67 11.23 -42.86
N GLY A 637 -23.89 11.36 -42.32
CA GLY A 637 -24.86 10.27 -42.27
C GLY A 637 -24.56 9.16 -41.25
N SER A 638 -23.64 9.41 -40.33
CA SER A 638 -23.31 8.48 -39.24
C SER A 638 -24.44 8.36 -38.22
N SER A 639 -24.42 7.27 -37.44
CA SER A 639 -25.46 7.02 -36.42
C SER A 639 -24.89 6.48 -35.11
N LEU A 640 -25.63 6.70 -34.02
CA LEU A 640 -25.34 6.17 -32.68
C LEU A 640 -26.52 5.34 -32.20
N THR A 641 -26.25 4.13 -31.72
CA THR A 641 -27.26 3.24 -31.13
C THR A 641 -26.88 2.88 -29.69
N PRO A 642 -27.82 2.90 -28.72
CA PRO A 642 -27.56 2.48 -27.35
C PRO A 642 -27.15 1.01 -27.26
N VAL A 643 -26.21 0.69 -26.36
CA VAL A 643 -25.86 -0.69 -26.02
C VAL A 643 -26.73 -1.14 -24.85
N SER A 644 -27.40 -2.30 -24.99
CA SER A 644 -28.31 -2.82 -23.97
C SER A 644 -27.60 -3.06 -22.64
N GLY A 645 -28.15 -2.53 -21.54
CA GLY A 645 -27.60 -2.66 -20.19
C GLY A 645 -26.39 -1.78 -19.88
N GLU A 646 -25.91 -0.98 -20.84
CA GLU A 646 -24.64 -0.26 -20.78
C GLU A 646 -24.87 1.23 -21.09
N PRO A 647 -25.36 2.04 -20.13
CA PRO A 647 -25.78 3.42 -20.39
C PRO A 647 -24.63 4.33 -20.84
N THR A 648 -23.40 3.99 -20.46
CA THR A 648 -22.14 4.68 -20.78
C THR A 648 -21.57 4.32 -22.16
N LYS A 649 -22.23 3.42 -22.91
CA LYS A 649 -21.74 2.94 -24.22
C LYS A 649 -22.71 3.27 -25.36
N ARG A 650 -22.14 3.55 -26.53
CA ARG A 650 -22.87 3.69 -27.81
C ARG A 650 -22.16 2.89 -28.90
N THR A 651 -22.93 2.21 -29.73
CA THR A 651 -22.43 1.65 -30.99
C THR A 651 -22.57 2.74 -32.05
N TYR A 652 -21.42 3.24 -32.50
CA TYR A 652 -21.30 4.16 -33.62
C TYR A 652 -21.21 3.38 -34.92
N THR A 653 -21.94 3.82 -35.95
CA THR A 653 -21.83 3.31 -37.32
C THR A 653 -21.42 4.47 -38.22
N ALA A 654 -20.26 4.32 -38.88
CA ALA A 654 -19.72 5.32 -39.77
C ALA A 654 -20.59 5.50 -41.00
N GLY A 655 -20.93 6.75 -41.33
CA GLY A 655 -21.44 7.12 -42.63
C GLY A 655 -20.28 7.29 -43.62
N GLY A 656 -20.18 8.46 -44.24
CA GLY A 656 -19.06 8.84 -45.09
C GLY A 656 -19.46 9.82 -46.20
N SER A 657 -18.60 9.95 -47.20
CA SER A 657 -18.84 10.72 -48.41
C SER A 657 -18.40 9.92 -49.64
N SER A 658 -19.19 10.00 -50.72
CA SER A 658 -18.82 9.47 -52.04
C SER A 658 -18.11 10.49 -52.93
N ASP A 659 -17.93 11.73 -52.45
CA ASP A 659 -17.21 12.78 -53.17
C ASP A 659 -15.69 12.49 -53.15
N ARG A 660 -15.10 12.34 -54.34
CA ARG A 660 -13.65 12.11 -54.52
C ARG A 660 -12.80 13.24 -53.90
N TYR A 661 -13.30 14.47 -53.82
CA TYR A 661 -12.59 15.60 -53.22
C TYR A 661 -12.77 15.71 -51.70
N THR A 662 -13.45 14.73 -51.10
CA THR A 662 -13.60 14.55 -49.65
C THR A 662 -13.03 13.19 -49.24
N PRO A 663 -11.70 12.97 -49.35
CA PRO A 663 -11.06 11.68 -49.03
C PRO A 663 -11.20 11.30 -47.55
N PHE A 664 -11.35 12.28 -46.67
CA PHE A 664 -11.46 12.11 -45.24
C PHE A 664 -12.60 12.96 -44.69
N SER A 665 -13.47 12.35 -43.89
CA SER A 665 -14.50 13.04 -43.11
C SER A 665 -14.19 12.90 -41.63
N LEU A 666 -14.45 13.93 -40.83
CA LEU A 666 -14.29 13.85 -39.38
C LEU A 666 -15.66 14.05 -38.73
N ASP A 667 -16.12 13.01 -38.03
CA ASP A 667 -17.27 13.14 -37.15
C ASP A 667 -16.85 13.76 -35.82
N LYS A 668 -17.73 14.61 -35.27
CA LYS A 668 -17.61 15.15 -33.93
C LYS A 668 -18.85 14.80 -33.13
N ILE A 669 -18.67 14.03 -32.07
CA ILE A 669 -19.73 13.56 -31.18
C ILE A 669 -19.58 14.31 -29.86
N GLU A 670 -20.63 15.01 -29.45
CA GLU A 670 -20.75 15.62 -28.14
C GLU A 670 -21.38 14.63 -27.16
N VAL A 671 -20.75 14.48 -26.00
CA VAL A 671 -21.31 13.78 -24.85
C VAL A 671 -21.56 14.81 -23.76
N ARG A 672 -22.82 15.04 -23.41
CA ARG A 672 -23.21 16.07 -22.44
C ARG A 672 -23.79 15.43 -21.18
N GLN A 673 -23.30 15.83 -20.03
CA GLN A 673 -23.89 15.47 -18.75
C GLN A 673 -25.12 16.33 -18.48
N THR A 674 -26.24 15.69 -18.18
CA THR A 674 -27.53 16.38 -18.07
C THR A 674 -27.70 17.17 -16.77
N SER A 675 -26.96 16.82 -15.71
CA SER A 675 -27.07 17.45 -14.39
C SER A 675 -26.41 18.84 -14.30
N ASN A 676 -25.25 19.02 -14.93
CA ASN A 676 -24.44 20.25 -14.85
C ASN A 676 -24.12 20.87 -16.22
N GLY A 677 -24.50 20.21 -17.33
CA GLY A 677 -24.29 20.69 -18.68
C GLY A 677 -22.87 20.51 -19.24
N GLN A 678 -21.96 19.87 -18.50
CA GLN A 678 -20.59 19.62 -18.95
C GLN A 678 -20.54 18.74 -20.18
N VAL A 679 -19.51 18.93 -21.00
CA VAL A 679 -19.35 18.24 -22.28
C VAL A 679 -17.98 17.58 -22.41
N GLY A 680 -17.98 16.37 -22.97
CA GLY A 680 -16.83 15.72 -23.57
C GLY A 680 -17.05 15.54 -25.07
N TYR A 681 -15.97 15.33 -25.82
CA TYR A 681 -16.05 15.09 -27.26
C TYR A 681 -15.34 13.80 -27.65
N ILE A 682 -15.90 13.09 -28.62
CA ILE A 682 -15.26 11.99 -29.34
C ILE A 682 -15.20 12.40 -30.80
N HIS A 683 -14.07 12.15 -31.46
CA HIS A 683 -13.97 12.35 -32.90
C HIS A 683 -13.70 11.02 -33.60
N VAL A 684 -14.30 10.84 -34.77
CA VAL A 684 -14.09 9.64 -35.57
C VAL A 684 -13.69 10.05 -36.99
N LEU A 685 -12.48 9.70 -37.40
CA LEU A 685 -12.03 9.86 -38.77
C LEU A 685 -12.64 8.75 -39.63
N ILE A 686 -13.44 9.14 -40.61
CA ILE A 686 -13.98 8.24 -41.63
C ILE A 686 -13.08 8.34 -42.87
N GLN A 687 -12.44 7.23 -43.22
CA GLN A 687 -11.53 7.12 -44.36
C GLN A 687 -12.32 6.78 -45.63
N ASN A 688 -12.95 7.79 -46.24
CA ASN A 688 -13.67 7.60 -47.51
C ASN A 688 -12.74 7.07 -48.62
N GLN A 689 -11.46 7.44 -48.55
CA GLN A 689 -10.38 6.90 -49.36
C GLN A 689 -9.16 6.57 -48.48
N ALA A 690 -8.33 5.62 -48.93
CA ALA A 690 -7.14 5.20 -48.21
C ALA A 690 -6.06 6.29 -48.19
N VAL A 691 -5.30 6.36 -47.08
CA VAL A 691 -4.10 7.21 -46.99
C VAL A 691 -3.02 6.66 -47.92
N THR A 692 -2.51 7.47 -48.85
CA THR A 692 -1.53 7.04 -49.86
C THR A 692 -0.14 7.62 -49.62
N THR A 693 -0.01 8.72 -48.88
CA THR A 693 1.27 9.37 -48.59
C THR A 693 1.32 9.90 -47.15
N PRO A 694 2.48 9.85 -46.46
CA PRO A 694 2.58 10.37 -45.11
C PRO A 694 2.47 11.90 -45.10
N LEU A 695 1.80 12.44 -44.09
CA LEU A 695 1.86 13.86 -43.79
C LEU A 695 3.15 14.17 -43.03
N ARG A 696 3.94 15.13 -43.52
CA ARG A 696 5.19 15.55 -42.88
C ARG A 696 5.09 16.98 -42.37
N ILE A 697 5.99 17.31 -41.45
CA ILE A 697 6.20 18.68 -40.98
C ILE A 697 7.46 19.21 -41.64
N SER A 698 7.38 20.44 -42.13
CA SER A 698 8.49 21.11 -42.78
C SER A 698 9.58 21.45 -41.77
N GLU A 699 10.85 21.33 -42.19
CA GLU A 699 12.02 21.64 -41.35
C GLU A 699 12.07 23.11 -40.92
N ALA A 700 11.32 24.01 -41.59
CA ALA A 700 11.19 25.42 -41.23
C ALA A 700 10.19 25.67 -40.08
N SER A 701 9.57 24.63 -39.54
CA SER A 701 8.58 24.74 -38.46
C SER A 701 9.21 25.07 -37.11
N ASP A 702 8.41 25.68 -36.22
CA ASP A 702 8.80 26.05 -34.86
C ASP A 702 7.74 25.59 -33.84
N PRO A 703 7.69 24.28 -33.54
CA PRO A 703 6.68 23.71 -32.66
C PRO A 703 6.86 24.12 -31.19
N ASP A 704 8.06 24.53 -30.77
CA ASP A 704 8.32 25.09 -29.44
C ASP A 704 7.50 26.39 -29.23
N ASN A 705 7.33 27.17 -30.29
CA ASN A 705 6.48 28.38 -30.32
C ASN A 705 5.06 28.11 -30.86
N GLY A 706 4.65 26.84 -30.89
CA GLY A 706 3.28 26.45 -31.22
C GLY A 706 2.94 26.59 -32.70
N THR A 707 3.92 26.53 -33.60
CA THR A 707 3.70 26.67 -35.05
C THR A 707 4.34 25.55 -35.87
N VAL A 708 3.58 25.02 -36.82
CA VAL A 708 4.10 24.04 -37.77
C VAL A 708 3.59 24.30 -39.18
N GLN A 709 4.39 23.95 -40.17
CA GLN A 709 4.03 23.98 -41.58
C GLN A 709 3.95 22.54 -42.07
N PHE A 710 2.79 22.10 -42.52
CA PHE A 710 2.64 20.75 -43.09
C PHE A 710 3.13 20.70 -44.54
N GLU A 711 3.66 19.57 -44.95
CA GLU A 711 4.10 19.35 -46.33
C GLU A 711 3.82 17.91 -46.79
N LEU A 712 3.55 17.79 -48.09
CA LEU A 712 3.56 16.51 -48.80
C LEU A 712 4.87 16.40 -49.57
N ARG A 713 5.41 15.19 -49.71
CA ARG A 713 6.63 14.95 -50.48
C ARG A 713 6.34 14.02 -51.67
N GLY A 714 6.72 14.47 -52.85
CA GLY A 714 6.77 13.65 -54.06
C GLY A 714 8.18 13.10 -54.30
N THR A 715 8.40 12.55 -55.50
CA THR A 715 9.70 11.97 -55.91
C THR A 715 10.85 12.98 -55.95
N HIS A 716 10.56 14.28 -56.07
CA HIS A 716 11.57 15.35 -56.19
C HIS A 716 11.64 16.24 -54.94
N GLY A 717 11.09 15.80 -53.81
CA GLY A 717 11.04 16.57 -52.55
C GLY A 717 9.66 17.14 -52.23
N PRO A 718 9.59 18.22 -51.41
CA PRO A 718 8.32 18.84 -51.02
C PRO A 718 7.50 19.32 -52.23
N VAL A 719 6.20 19.04 -52.20
CA VAL A 719 5.24 19.56 -53.17
C VAL A 719 4.94 21.01 -52.84
N ASP A 720 4.89 21.88 -53.86
CA ASP A 720 4.50 23.28 -53.70
C ASP A 720 3.14 23.37 -52.99
N PRO A 721 3.04 24.06 -51.83
CA PRO A 721 1.81 24.16 -51.06
C PRO A 721 0.60 24.65 -51.86
N SER A 722 0.81 25.51 -52.86
CA SER A 722 -0.27 26.02 -53.72
C SER A 722 -0.95 24.94 -54.58
N ARG A 723 -0.31 23.78 -54.73
CA ARG A 723 -0.85 22.61 -55.44
C ARG A 723 -1.56 21.63 -54.51
N VAL A 724 -1.47 21.84 -53.21
CA VAL A 724 -2.08 20.96 -52.20
C VAL A 724 -3.38 21.59 -51.73
N THR A 725 -4.45 20.81 -51.73
CA THR A 725 -5.69 21.19 -51.05
C THR A 725 -5.55 20.81 -49.58
N TRP A 726 -5.21 21.80 -48.74
CA TRP A 726 -5.11 21.64 -47.30
C TRP A 726 -6.45 21.83 -46.62
N LYS A 727 -6.75 21.02 -45.60
CA LYS A 727 -7.92 21.23 -44.74
C LYS A 727 -7.58 20.93 -43.28
N LEU A 728 -8.03 21.80 -42.38
CA LEU A 728 -8.18 21.47 -40.97
C LEU A 728 -9.54 20.82 -40.79
N LEU A 729 -9.57 19.49 -40.64
CA LEU A 729 -10.81 18.74 -40.47
C LEU A 729 -11.44 18.96 -39.09
N GLY A 730 -10.62 19.23 -38.08
CA GLY A 730 -11.09 19.57 -36.73
C GLY A 730 -9.96 19.85 -35.76
N GLY A 731 -10.33 20.39 -34.60
CA GLY A 731 -9.42 20.79 -33.52
C GLY A 731 -9.30 22.31 -33.37
N PRO A 732 -8.67 22.78 -32.28
CA PRO A 732 -8.52 24.20 -32.00
C PRO A 732 -7.31 24.82 -32.72
N GLY A 733 -7.23 26.14 -32.78
CA GLY A 733 -6.10 26.89 -33.36
C GLY A 733 -6.47 27.59 -34.66
N THR A 734 -5.45 28.12 -35.35
CA THR A 734 -5.60 28.78 -36.65
C THR A 734 -4.83 28.01 -37.72
N PHE A 735 -5.46 27.76 -38.85
CA PHE A 735 -4.89 27.04 -39.99
C PHE A 735 -5.05 27.85 -41.27
N ASP A 736 -3.97 27.98 -42.02
CA ASP A 736 -3.97 28.59 -43.35
C ASP A 736 -4.05 27.48 -44.40
N GLU A 737 -5.22 27.33 -45.03
CA GLU A 737 -5.46 26.32 -46.06
C GLU A 737 -4.70 26.57 -47.38
N SER A 738 -4.16 27.78 -47.60
CA SER A 738 -3.39 28.09 -48.80
C SER A 738 -1.92 27.65 -48.69
N THR A 739 -1.40 27.65 -47.48
CA THR A 739 0.00 27.29 -47.21
C THR A 739 0.14 25.96 -46.50
N GLY A 740 -0.83 25.53 -45.70
CA GLY A 740 -0.70 24.40 -44.77
C GLY A 740 -0.04 24.78 -43.43
N SER A 741 0.06 26.08 -43.13
CA SER A 741 0.58 26.58 -41.84
C SER A 741 -0.46 26.46 -40.74
N TYR A 742 -0.06 25.92 -39.59
CA TYR A 742 -0.86 25.83 -38.39
C TYR A 742 -0.20 26.57 -37.22
N ARG A 743 -1.04 27.23 -36.40
CA ARG A 743 -0.66 27.81 -35.11
C ARG A 743 -1.65 27.36 -34.04
N GLU A 744 -1.12 26.81 -32.95
CA GLU A 744 -1.94 26.40 -31.80
C GLU A 744 -2.45 27.62 -31.00
N PRO A 745 -3.56 27.50 -30.26
CA PRO A 745 -4.02 28.57 -29.37
C PRO A 745 -3.01 28.87 -28.27
N ALA A 746 -3.00 30.12 -27.77
CA ALA A 746 -2.13 30.52 -26.65
C ALA A 746 -2.35 29.70 -25.36
N SER A 747 -3.53 29.10 -25.21
CA SER A 747 -3.84 28.14 -24.15
C SER A 747 -4.49 26.91 -24.77
N VAL A 748 -3.82 25.76 -24.67
CA VAL A 748 -4.31 24.49 -25.19
C VAL A 748 -5.13 23.78 -24.13
N ALA A 749 -6.40 23.52 -24.43
CA ALA A 749 -7.23 22.74 -23.54
C ALA A 749 -6.71 21.29 -23.45
N PRO A 750 -6.70 20.69 -22.26
CA PRO A 750 -6.34 19.29 -22.05
C PRO A 750 -6.96 18.27 -23.01
N GLY A 751 -6.15 17.37 -23.58
CA GLY A 751 -6.65 16.36 -24.51
C GLY A 751 -7.09 16.93 -25.87
N SER A 752 -6.76 18.18 -26.16
CA SER A 752 -6.94 18.73 -27.50
C SER A 752 -6.00 18.05 -28.49
N PHE A 753 -6.48 17.93 -29.71
CA PHE A 753 -5.71 17.50 -30.87
C PHE A 753 -6.28 18.20 -32.11
N ILE A 754 -5.50 18.21 -33.18
CA ILE A 754 -5.95 18.63 -34.51
C ILE A 754 -5.97 17.45 -35.47
N VAL A 755 -6.82 17.53 -36.49
CA VAL A 755 -6.81 16.60 -37.61
C VAL A 755 -6.64 17.40 -38.89
N VAL A 756 -5.51 17.22 -39.56
CA VAL A 756 -5.15 17.94 -40.79
C VAL A 756 -5.08 16.95 -41.94
N SER A 757 -5.55 17.35 -43.11
CA SER A 757 -5.40 16.60 -44.35
C SER A 757 -4.81 17.44 -45.47
N GLY A 758 -4.11 16.76 -46.38
CA GLY A 758 -3.57 17.31 -47.61
C GLY A 758 -3.91 16.39 -48.78
N MET A 759 -4.38 16.98 -49.88
CA MET A 759 -4.72 16.27 -51.12
C MET A 759 -4.05 16.91 -52.32
N VAL A 760 -3.39 16.11 -53.16
CA VAL A 760 -2.99 16.50 -54.52
C VAL A 760 -3.63 15.52 -55.50
N PRO A 761 -4.59 15.97 -56.32
CA PRO A 761 -5.14 15.15 -57.39
C PRO A 761 -4.05 14.76 -58.40
N ASP A 762 -4.05 13.51 -58.83
CA ASP A 762 -3.15 12.99 -59.87
C ASP A 762 -3.93 12.15 -60.89
N GLU A 763 -3.37 11.97 -62.09
CA GLU A 763 -3.99 11.16 -63.14
C GLU A 763 -4.01 9.66 -62.81
N PHE A 764 -3.03 9.17 -62.04
CA PHE A 764 -2.92 7.75 -61.69
C PHE A 764 -3.36 7.46 -60.25
N GLN A 765 -2.82 8.18 -59.28
CA GLN A 765 -3.14 7.98 -57.86
C GLN A 765 -3.00 9.28 -57.07
N ASP A 766 -4.12 9.75 -56.50
CA ASP A 766 -4.14 10.95 -55.66
C ASP A 766 -3.18 10.80 -54.46
N MET A 767 -2.43 11.86 -54.16
CA MET A 767 -1.66 11.95 -52.92
C MET A 767 -2.60 12.38 -51.80
N LEU A 768 -2.94 11.44 -50.92
CA LEU A 768 -3.90 11.61 -49.83
C LEU A 768 -3.17 11.40 -48.50
N ALA A 769 -3.10 12.45 -47.69
CA ALA A 769 -2.49 12.41 -46.37
C ALA A 769 -3.45 12.94 -45.32
N VAL A 770 -3.40 12.35 -44.13
CA VAL A 770 -4.13 12.81 -42.94
C VAL A 770 -3.30 12.55 -41.71
N ALA A 771 -3.38 13.44 -40.73
CA ALA A 771 -2.72 13.25 -39.45
C ALA A 771 -3.54 13.84 -38.30
N ALA A 772 -3.70 13.05 -37.24
CA ALA A 772 -4.27 13.49 -35.97
C ALA A 772 -3.14 13.76 -34.99
N ILE A 773 -2.99 15.00 -34.50
CA ILE A 773 -1.82 15.44 -33.72
C ILE A 773 -2.29 15.95 -32.38
N PRO A 774 -1.93 15.29 -31.26
CA PRO A 774 -2.21 15.80 -29.93
C PRO A 774 -1.53 17.16 -29.71
N LEU A 775 -2.11 18.00 -28.87
CA LEU A 775 -1.56 19.30 -28.47
C LEU A 775 -1.17 19.25 -26.97
N PRO A 776 -0.17 20.06 -26.55
CA PRO A 776 0.56 21.07 -27.32
C PRO A 776 1.58 20.49 -28.30
N LEU A 777 1.85 21.22 -29.37
CA LEU A 777 2.79 20.82 -30.42
C LEU A 777 4.20 20.59 -29.86
N SER A 778 4.66 21.46 -28.98
CA SER A 778 5.97 21.36 -28.32
C SER A 778 6.22 20.00 -27.65
N LYS A 779 5.16 19.26 -27.33
CA LYS A 779 5.23 17.93 -26.72
C LYS A 779 5.03 16.79 -27.72
N TYR A 780 4.02 16.89 -28.58
CA TYR A 780 3.51 15.73 -29.33
C TYR A 780 3.83 15.73 -30.82
N VAL A 781 4.39 16.83 -31.34
CA VAL A 781 4.69 16.98 -32.76
C VAL A 781 5.59 15.85 -33.31
N GLU A 782 6.49 15.31 -32.49
CA GLU A 782 7.40 14.24 -32.88
C GLU A 782 6.70 12.96 -33.28
N LEU A 783 5.47 12.72 -32.79
CA LEU A 783 4.73 11.51 -33.12
C LEU A 783 4.58 11.38 -34.64
N LEU A 784 4.36 12.48 -35.36
CA LEU A 784 4.30 12.46 -36.81
C LEU A 784 5.60 12.06 -37.49
N GLU A 785 6.73 12.40 -36.91
CA GLU A 785 8.01 12.02 -37.49
C GLU A 785 8.34 10.56 -37.23
N ILE A 786 8.11 10.08 -36.01
CA ILE A 786 8.38 8.69 -35.65
C ILE A 786 7.50 7.74 -36.48
N LEU A 787 6.30 8.17 -36.87
CA LEU A 787 5.43 7.44 -37.80
C LEU A 787 6.02 7.35 -39.21
N ASN A 788 6.77 8.37 -39.61
CA ASN A 788 7.34 8.52 -40.94
C ASN A 788 8.77 7.99 -41.06
N GLU A 789 9.36 7.50 -39.96
CA GLU A 789 10.62 6.76 -39.93
C GLU A 789 10.42 5.35 -40.50
N THR A 790 10.31 5.26 -41.82
CA THR A 790 10.95 4.14 -42.53
C THR A 790 12.45 4.39 -42.47
N VAL A 791 13.23 3.52 -41.83
CA VAL A 791 14.70 3.50 -41.98
C VAL A 791 15.00 3.56 -43.49
N PRO A 792 15.49 4.68 -44.03
CA PRO A 792 15.78 4.76 -45.45
C PRO A 792 16.99 3.87 -45.75
N PRO A 793 17.10 3.27 -46.94
CA PRO A 793 18.30 2.58 -47.35
C PRO A 793 19.48 3.56 -47.36
N VAL A 794 20.62 3.10 -46.84
CA VAL A 794 21.89 3.81 -46.81
C VAL A 794 22.33 4.16 -48.23
N ASP A 795 22.05 5.38 -48.67
CA ASP A 795 22.79 5.99 -49.76
C ASP A 795 22.91 7.51 -49.58
N SER A 796 24.09 7.94 -49.12
CA SER A 796 24.66 9.23 -49.49
C SER A 796 26.16 9.21 -49.20
N SER A 797 26.93 9.86 -50.05
CA SER A 797 28.40 10.00 -50.04
C SER A 797 29.01 10.65 -48.78
N LEU A 798 28.20 10.98 -47.77
CA LEU A 798 28.58 11.57 -46.50
C LEU A 798 28.05 10.70 -45.33
N PRO A 799 28.90 9.89 -44.68
CA PRO A 799 28.47 8.95 -43.65
C PRO A 799 27.88 9.63 -42.41
N ILE A 800 26.96 8.94 -41.72
CA ILE A 800 26.41 9.36 -40.42
C ILE A 800 27.55 9.39 -39.38
N PRO A 801 27.66 10.44 -38.53
CA PRO A 801 28.61 10.45 -37.42
C PRO A 801 28.44 9.24 -36.49
N GLY A 802 29.53 8.53 -36.19
CA GLY A 802 29.48 7.36 -35.31
C GLY A 802 29.41 7.73 -33.82
N ASN A 803 28.88 6.83 -32.98
CA ASN A 803 28.95 6.92 -31.50
C ASN A 803 28.52 8.26 -30.89
N PHE A 804 27.53 8.95 -31.47
CA PHE A 804 27.00 10.16 -30.85
C PHE A 804 26.32 9.84 -29.52
N ARG A 805 26.84 10.42 -28.43
CA ARG A 805 26.43 10.14 -27.06
C ARG A 805 26.55 11.36 -26.17
N LEU A 806 25.87 11.29 -25.03
CA LEU A 806 26.09 12.16 -23.89
C LEU A 806 27.14 11.53 -22.97
N GLU A 807 28.05 12.33 -22.42
CA GLU A 807 28.98 11.88 -21.38
C GLU A 807 28.23 11.61 -20.06
N HIS A 808 27.21 12.42 -19.79
CA HIS A 808 26.27 12.28 -18.68
C HIS A 808 24.90 12.83 -19.12
N ASN A 809 23.81 12.27 -18.58
CA ASN A 809 22.45 12.63 -18.98
C ASN A 809 21.64 13.34 -17.88
N ASN A 810 22.28 13.69 -16.75
CA ASN A 810 21.58 14.07 -15.52
C ASN A 810 22.16 15.30 -14.78
N TYR A 811 23.01 16.12 -15.39
CA TYR A 811 23.46 17.42 -14.85
C TYR A 811 24.01 18.34 -15.93
N TYR A 812 24.11 19.64 -15.63
CA TYR A 812 24.68 20.64 -16.54
C TYR A 812 26.16 20.89 -16.21
N PRO A 813 26.97 21.30 -17.20
CA PRO A 813 26.62 21.53 -18.61
C PRO A 813 26.60 20.25 -19.44
N ILE A 814 25.74 20.15 -20.46
CA ILE A 814 25.57 18.94 -21.27
C ILE A 814 26.81 18.71 -22.14
N GLN A 815 27.44 17.55 -22.02
CA GLN A 815 28.62 17.18 -22.82
C GLN A 815 28.30 16.12 -23.86
N PHE A 816 28.55 16.45 -25.13
CA PHE A 816 28.35 15.60 -26.30
C PHE A 816 29.69 15.10 -26.83
N GLN A 817 29.73 13.84 -27.26
CA GLN A 817 30.87 13.23 -27.94
C GLN A 817 30.41 12.40 -29.14
N TRP A 818 31.20 12.35 -30.21
CA TRP A 818 30.99 11.48 -31.38
C TRP A 818 32.31 11.10 -32.07
N SER A 819 32.23 10.21 -33.05
CA SER A 819 33.34 9.85 -33.93
C SER A 819 33.30 10.70 -35.21
N ALA A 820 34.48 11.07 -35.71
CA ALA A 820 34.58 11.80 -36.98
C ALA A 820 34.01 10.99 -38.17
N SER A 821 33.32 11.68 -39.08
CA SER A 821 32.81 11.15 -40.34
C SER A 821 33.68 11.59 -41.52
N ASN A 822 33.91 10.69 -42.47
CA ASN A 822 34.68 10.99 -43.69
C ASN A 822 33.97 12.06 -44.53
N ASN A 823 34.74 12.97 -45.13
CA ASN A 823 34.24 14.10 -45.95
C ASN A 823 33.46 15.20 -45.18
N ALA A 824 33.32 15.08 -43.86
CA ALA A 824 32.74 16.14 -43.03
C ALA A 824 33.76 17.27 -42.79
N VAL A 825 33.39 18.53 -43.06
CA VAL A 825 34.16 19.73 -42.68
C VAL A 825 33.72 20.32 -41.34
N LYS A 826 32.49 20.02 -40.93
CA LYS A 826 31.91 20.35 -39.62
C LYS A 826 30.74 19.41 -39.30
N TYR A 827 30.23 19.50 -38.08
CA TYR A 827 29.05 18.82 -37.60
C TYR A 827 28.06 19.85 -37.09
N ARG A 828 26.79 19.66 -37.42
CA ARG A 828 25.71 20.51 -36.93
C ARG A 828 24.97 19.77 -35.83
N LEU A 829 25.01 20.31 -34.63
CA LEU A 829 24.28 19.80 -33.47
C LEU A 829 22.90 20.45 -33.45
N TYR A 830 21.90 19.60 -33.32
CA TYR A 830 20.52 20.00 -33.27
C TYR A 830 19.95 19.71 -31.90
N ARG A 831 19.21 20.67 -31.37
CA ARG A 831 18.21 20.46 -30.32
C ARG A 831 16.88 20.38 -31.06
N TRP A 832 16.25 19.22 -31.09
CA TRP A 832 15.14 18.98 -32.01
C TRP A 832 15.58 19.24 -33.47
N TRP A 833 15.03 20.26 -34.12
CA TRP A 833 15.35 20.74 -35.47
C TRP A 833 16.15 22.04 -35.46
N VAL A 834 16.26 22.67 -34.30
CA VAL A 834 16.95 23.94 -34.17
C VAL A 834 18.43 23.64 -34.14
N PRO A 835 19.19 24.10 -35.15
CA PRO A 835 20.65 24.00 -35.09
C PRO A 835 21.11 24.87 -33.92
N ILE A 836 21.67 24.24 -32.91
CA ILE A 836 22.16 24.94 -31.72
C ILE A 836 23.66 25.21 -31.80
N ALA A 837 24.39 24.49 -32.65
CA ALA A 837 25.82 24.72 -32.88
C ALA A 837 26.32 24.09 -34.19
N ASP A 838 27.33 24.73 -34.78
CA ASP A 838 28.19 24.16 -35.82
C ASP A 838 29.58 23.92 -35.20
N ILE A 839 30.06 22.68 -35.26
CA ILE A 839 31.24 22.20 -34.54
C ILE A 839 32.24 21.59 -35.52
N THR A 840 33.50 22.03 -35.49
CA THR A 840 34.57 21.44 -36.31
C THR A 840 35.29 20.27 -35.64
N GLY A 841 35.12 20.11 -34.32
CA GLY A 841 35.63 18.99 -33.53
C GLY A 841 34.63 17.83 -33.38
N THR A 842 34.94 16.90 -32.48
CA THR A 842 34.13 15.71 -32.18
C THR A 842 33.47 15.74 -30.80
N GLU A 843 33.51 16.90 -30.14
CA GLU A 843 32.96 17.12 -28.80
C GLU A 843 32.34 18.51 -28.72
N TYR A 844 31.31 18.67 -27.89
CA TYR A 844 30.65 19.95 -27.66
C TYR A 844 30.05 20.03 -26.25
N THR A 845 30.15 21.19 -25.62
CA THR A 845 29.52 21.47 -24.33
C THR A 845 28.40 22.48 -24.53
N SER A 846 27.19 22.15 -24.06
CA SER A 846 26.00 22.97 -24.21
C SER A 846 25.43 23.39 -22.85
N SER A 847 25.02 24.65 -22.74
CA SER A 847 24.29 25.20 -21.59
C SER A 847 22.77 25.22 -21.79
N VAL A 848 22.27 24.52 -22.81
CA VAL A 848 20.84 24.44 -23.11
C VAL A 848 20.11 23.70 -21.98
N GLN A 849 19.15 24.37 -21.36
CA GLN A 849 18.36 23.84 -20.24
C GLN A 849 17.07 23.14 -20.70
N GLY A 850 16.55 22.23 -19.87
CA GLY A 850 15.29 21.49 -20.08
C GLY A 850 15.48 20.04 -20.52
N TYR A 851 14.38 19.28 -20.55
CA TYR A 851 14.35 17.98 -21.22
C TYR A 851 14.59 18.22 -22.70
N ASN A 852 15.65 17.62 -23.23
CA ASN A 852 16.07 17.87 -24.60
C ASN A 852 16.57 16.59 -25.24
N ARG A 853 16.17 16.38 -26.49
CA ARG A 853 16.79 15.41 -27.38
C ARG A 853 17.72 16.12 -28.34
N PHE A 854 18.84 15.47 -28.61
CA PHE A 854 19.85 15.99 -29.50
C PHE A 854 20.14 14.98 -30.60
N HIS A 855 20.44 15.49 -31.78
CA HIS A 855 21.02 14.69 -32.85
C HIS A 855 22.10 15.49 -33.55
N LEU A 856 22.96 14.78 -34.25
CA LEU A 856 24.07 15.37 -34.97
C LEU A 856 23.97 15.01 -36.45
N ARG A 857 24.41 15.93 -37.31
CA ARG A 857 24.60 15.67 -38.75
C ARG A 857 26.00 16.11 -39.15
N ALA A 858 26.67 15.34 -39.99
CA ALA A 858 27.89 15.81 -40.67
C ALA A 858 27.51 16.81 -41.77
N VAL A 859 28.38 17.78 -42.03
CA VAL A 859 28.25 18.77 -43.10
C VAL A 859 29.48 18.66 -43.99
N ASP A 860 29.32 18.51 -45.30
CA ASP A 860 30.44 18.50 -46.26
C ASP A 860 30.85 19.91 -46.71
N ALA A 861 31.88 19.97 -47.57
CA ALA A 861 32.41 21.23 -48.11
C ALA A 861 31.41 21.97 -49.04
N ALA A 862 30.41 21.28 -49.59
CA ALA A 862 29.34 21.86 -50.40
C ALA A 862 28.14 22.33 -49.55
N GLY A 863 28.17 22.08 -48.24
CA GLY A 863 27.09 22.43 -47.31
C GLY A 863 25.97 21.39 -47.25
N GLN A 864 26.15 20.20 -47.83
CA GLN A 864 25.19 19.10 -47.74
C GLN A 864 25.29 18.39 -46.39
N LEU A 865 24.16 17.93 -45.87
CA LEU A 865 24.03 17.28 -44.57
C LEU A 865 23.92 15.76 -44.71
N SER A 866 24.59 14.99 -43.83
CA SER A 866 24.39 13.54 -43.72
C SER A 866 22.98 13.22 -43.21
N GLU A 867 22.58 11.95 -43.19
CA GLU A 867 21.49 11.55 -42.29
C GLU A 867 21.85 11.85 -40.83
N ARG A 868 20.82 12.02 -39.99
CA ARG A 868 21.01 12.29 -38.56
C ARG A 868 21.46 11.05 -37.80
N THR A 869 22.24 11.27 -36.76
CA THR A 869 22.47 10.24 -35.74
C THR A 869 21.16 9.87 -35.04
N PRO A 870 21.10 8.68 -34.40
CA PRO A 870 20.11 8.42 -33.37
C PRO A 870 20.07 9.55 -32.34
N TYR A 871 18.90 9.77 -31.76
CA TYR A 871 18.75 10.78 -30.72
C TYR A 871 19.48 10.35 -29.44
N VAL A 872 20.06 11.33 -28.75
CA VAL A 872 20.51 11.19 -27.37
C VAL A 872 19.65 12.10 -26.50
N TYR A 873 19.23 11.60 -25.34
CA TYR A 873 18.26 12.25 -24.47
C TYR A 873 18.94 12.75 -23.19
N PHE A 874 18.74 14.03 -22.88
CA PHE A 874 19.20 14.64 -21.64
C PHE A 874 18.02 14.91 -20.70
N TYR A 875 18.18 14.49 -19.45
CA TYR A 875 17.19 14.57 -18.37
C TYR A 875 17.74 15.52 -17.29
N PRO A 876 17.23 16.74 -17.14
CA PRO A 876 17.75 17.68 -16.13
C PRO A 876 17.62 17.11 -14.70
N PRO A 877 18.61 17.32 -13.81
CA PRO A 877 18.42 17.11 -12.39
C PRO A 877 17.45 18.18 -11.85
N GLY A 878 16.57 17.77 -10.93
CA GLY A 878 15.42 18.52 -10.41
C GLY A 878 15.59 20.04 -10.37
N TYR A 879 14.81 20.75 -11.19
CA TYR A 879 14.84 22.21 -11.37
C TYR A 879 14.36 22.94 -10.10
N LEU A 880 15.19 22.89 -9.06
CA LEU A 880 15.18 23.75 -7.89
C LEU A 880 15.61 25.14 -8.35
N SER A 881 14.76 26.15 -8.15
CA SER A 881 15.25 27.50 -7.95
C SER A 881 15.36 27.76 -6.44
N SER A 882 16.57 27.65 -5.94
CA SER A 882 17.06 28.53 -4.89
C SER A 882 18.50 28.85 -5.23
N GLU A 883 18.69 29.87 -6.05
CA GLU A 883 19.99 30.52 -6.17
C GLU A 883 20.17 31.61 -5.10
N PRO A 884 21.42 31.99 -4.79
CA PRO A 884 21.86 32.41 -3.47
C PRO A 884 21.88 33.94 -3.30
N GLY A 885 22.13 34.36 -2.07
CA GLY A 885 22.04 35.73 -1.59
C GLY A 885 22.70 36.80 -2.47
N ARG A 886 21.89 37.80 -2.84
CA ARG A 886 22.36 39.17 -3.07
C ARG A 886 22.60 39.83 -1.72
N SER A 887 23.85 39.88 -1.27
CA SER A 887 24.28 40.87 -0.29
C SER A 887 24.71 42.14 -1.04
N ALA A 888 23.80 43.11 -1.09
CA ALA A 888 24.15 44.51 -1.25
C ALA A 888 23.94 45.15 0.13
N GLY A 889 25.00 45.70 0.71
CA GLY A 889 24.98 46.30 2.04
C GLY A 889 26.35 46.75 2.51
N SER A 890 26.92 47.74 1.82
CA SER A 890 27.97 48.61 2.34
C SER A 890 27.36 49.75 3.16
N GLY A 891 27.93 50.06 4.33
CA GLY A 891 27.57 51.15 5.27
C GLY A 891 26.84 50.60 6.51
N ASP A 892 27.17 50.88 7.77
CA ASP A 892 27.95 51.94 8.45
C ASP A 892 28.56 51.34 9.74
N GLU A 893 29.79 51.69 10.13
CA GLU A 893 30.12 52.62 11.23
C GLU A 893 29.39 52.43 12.57
N GLY A 894 30.17 52.11 13.61
CA GLY A 894 30.12 52.77 14.93
C GLY A 894 28.99 52.43 15.90
N GLY A 895 29.32 51.72 16.98
CA GLY A 895 28.49 51.62 18.19
C GLY A 895 28.73 50.37 19.01
#